data_AF-A0A959R741-F1
#
_entry.id   AF-A0A959R741-F1
#
_cell.length_a   1.000
_cell.length_b   1.000
_cell.length_c   1.000
_cell.angle_alpha   90.00
_cell.angle_beta   90.00
_cell.angle_gamma   90.00
#
_symmetry.space_group_name_H-M   'P 1'
#
loop_
_entity.id
_entity.type
_entity.pdbx_description
1 polymer ?
#
loop_
_entity_poly.entity_id
_entity_poly.type
_entity_poly.pdbx_seq_one_letter_code
_entity_poly.pdbx_strand_id
1 'polypeptide(L)'
;MAQHQPTTGRAHWSFALLALLFLSSTAWGQTSGSQRIFSPSQRAVNKGAFQLASINRAMSLDVNIAAFKGAAAPEMTITSVPLAPGLTVDLELKEWKIIEPGAHLVFGTENGERPITVGTRMYRGKVKGERESDVFLSFADGSILGHVRTYDKSYEISTDFDAKRDNDLLPAVSYPTDALPNAMVNCGVTEENLRDLLGGNWVDYDYEKYSALRQSEVRTAAGVEYAIPGAWEGDAEYRQLFSSDQEAADYMVQLIGEVSAIYERDLQTQLTISHMKIWTSSSAAGYPYTEASVMSVALRQVRDYWNLPDNKKIPHAISHTMSGKAWTNPIGIAFLDVLCPELLNNRTEPQGSYSAITRTNSARDRRVVAHEVGHNVGANHTHHCGWPIPGGPGPIDKCAPAEGGSCFSATEQQVGTIMSYCSQTELKFHPLVIDKLKTQIVNAPCLIAAKKLLVEPALVIFANEVQGVPRDSVLEAFFTNTGQFEAIEVTDVARSGENNDQFEILEGMPPFTLQPNETKTIKVRFKAGITEGAEMHLLYSHNGLNPPVDVVFEGYASDIRPILALQNDFEHIDWGVRFSGSVNDTLQDGLYLNLGVDGINPNQTATLYITETWIDGPDKLDFQLLEGSAPIQLKGLEKTTAAFRFAPKTPGEKEATFYVKSNSNGVPGTIDSLLLTGESKEGPIMQLAVPDLIIDFGDVQKGSPRIDTLFQSFFRNAGQAALVYVTGLKVIEGEGDVFTASTISNELEPGQSDPLDFSFFVKPEHTLGLKRANFIVISDDSDGTFEVSNDTIYLVGNVVAQSSVPDNIEPDDYFYVTQNPTTGSDVSFYLAPRAGEVGDIFIASLLDLNGREVWRQVGQFRTDAGDVWHVDTKDWPSGVYYVRVSTVGELRARKVSVAR
;
A
#
# COMPACT_ATOMS: atom_id res chain seq x y z
N MET A 1 -58.93 55.19 24.68
CA MET A 1 -60.01 55.06 23.68
C MET A 1 -59.44 55.31 22.30
N ALA A 2 -59.91 54.56 21.30
CA ALA A 2 -59.79 54.78 19.84
C ALA A 2 -58.37 54.92 19.22
N GLN A 3 -58.09 54.03 18.27
CA GLN A 3 -57.04 54.15 17.26
C GLN A 3 -57.48 55.13 16.15
N HIS A 4 -56.55 55.77 15.43
CA HIS A 4 -56.52 55.76 13.95
C HIS A 4 -55.23 56.42 13.37
N GLN A 5 -54.78 55.87 12.24
CA GLN A 5 -53.75 56.37 11.31
C GLN A 5 -54.47 56.92 10.04
N PRO A 6 -53.82 57.34 8.92
CA PRO A 6 -52.40 57.67 8.63
C PRO A 6 -52.23 59.00 7.81
N THR A 7 -51.07 59.16 7.13
CA THR A 7 -50.76 60.10 5.99
C THR A 7 -50.46 61.58 6.33
N THR A 8 -49.54 62.31 5.69
CA THR A 8 -48.50 62.06 4.64
C THR A 8 -47.44 63.19 4.67
N GLY A 9 -46.19 62.96 4.23
CA GLY A 9 -45.22 64.06 3.98
C GLY A 9 -43.75 63.64 3.84
N ARG A 10 -43.17 63.80 2.64
CA ARG A 10 -41.70 63.71 2.35
C ARG A 10 -41.04 65.02 2.87
N ALA A 11 -39.76 65.20 3.21
CA ALA A 11 -38.47 64.49 3.05
C ALA A 11 -37.43 65.14 4.04
N HIS A 12 -36.10 64.94 4.08
CA HIS A 12 -35.12 64.06 3.42
C HIS A 12 -33.75 64.10 4.18
N TRP A 13 -32.90 63.06 4.02
CA TRP A 13 -31.42 62.98 4.18
C TRP A 13 -30.71 63.22 5.55
N SER A 14 -29.82 62.25 5.82
CA SER A 14 -28.58 62.29 6.62
C SER A 14 -28.63 62.12 8.14
N PHE A 15 -28.05 60.99 8.60
CA PHE A 15 -28.00 60.51 9.99
C PHE A 15 -26.83 61.09 10.79
N ALA A 16 -27.00 61.14 12.12
CA ALA A 16 -26.04 61.70 13.07
C ALA A 16 -25.19 60.63 13.78
N LEU A 17 -23.95 61.00 14.14
CA LEU A 17 -23.21 60.38 15.24
C LEU A 17 -23.94 60.64 16.56
N LEU A 18 -23.99 59.67 17.48
CA LEU A 18 -23.52 59.85 18.87
C LEU A 18 -23.49 58.54 19.69
N ALA A 19 -22.89 58.63 20.88
CA ALA A 19 -23.09 57.80 22.08
C ALA A 19 -22.34 56.46 22.20
N LEU A 20 -21.05 56.60 22.51
CA LEU A 20 -20.25 55.70 23.33
C LEU A 20 -20.84 55.58 24.76
N LEU A 21 -21.13 54.36 25.26
CA LEU A 21 -20.52 53.74 26.46
C LEU A 21 -21.35 52.61 27.13
N PHE A 22 -20.65 51.52 27.46
CA PHE A 22 -20.97 50.41 28.37
C PHE A 22 -22.28 49.62 28.19
N LEU A 23 -22.14 48.36 27.78
CA LEU A 23 -22.61 47.22 28.57
C LEU A 23 -21.89 45.91 28.18
N SER A 24 -21.53 45.15 29.22
CA SER A 24 -21.09 43.76 29.30
C SER A 24 -21.00 42.88 28.05
N SER A 25 -19.86 42.20 27.96
CA SER A 25 -19.60 40.96 27.22
C SER A 25 -20.75 39.94 27.21
N THR A 26 -21.35 39.74 26.05
CA THR A 26 -21.91 38.45 25.62
C THR A 26 -21.42 38.15 24.21
N ALA A 27 -20.14 37.76 24.11
CA ALA A 27 -19.68 37.06 22.93
C ALA A 27 -20.44 35.73 22.86
N TRP A 28 -21.53 35.71 22.08
CA TRP A 28 -22.14 34.47 21.65
C TRP A 28 -21.11 33.78 20.76
N GLY A 29 -20.42 32.79 21.33
CA GLY A 29 -19.58 31.90 20.56
C GLY A 29 -20.44 31.24 19.49
N GLN A 30 -20.32 31.70 18.25
CA GLN A 30 -20.46 30.78 17.15
C GLN A 30 -19.30 29.79 17.30
N THR A 31 -19.62 28.62 17.86
CA THR A 31 -18.81 27.44 17.66
C THR A 31 -18.65 27.29 16.15
N SER A 32 -17.43 27.46 15.65
CA SER A 32 -17.10 27.07 14.28
C SER A 32 -17.34 25.57 14.20
N GLY A 33 -18.49 25.17 13.67
CA GLY A 33 -18.79 23.77 13.41
C GLY A 33 -17.69 23.24 12.51
N SER A 34 -16.84 22.37 13.04
CA SER A 34 -15.71 21.78 12.32
C SER A 34 -16.25 21.02 11.11
N GLN A 35 -16.25 21.66 9.94
CA GLN A 35 -16.64 21.01 8.71
C GLN A 35 -15.62 19.92 8.39
N ARG A 36 -16.11 18.72 8.08
CA ARG A 36 -15.25 17.60 7.72
C ARG A 36 -14.56 17.90 6.38
N ILE A 37 -13.26 17.62 6.31
CA ILE A 37 -12.47 17.79 5.08
C ILE A 37 -12.91 16.76 4.03
N PHE A 38 -13.17 15.52 4.41
CA PHE A 38 -13.69 14.47 3.54
C PHE A 38 -15.13 14.12 3.88
N SER A 39 -15.96 13.84 2.88
CA SER A 39 -17.29 13.25 3.05
C SER A 39 -17.60 12.29 1.89
N PRO A 40 -18.30 11.16 2.15
CA PRO A 40 -18.79 10.30 1.08
C PRO A 40 -19.80 11.05 0.20
N SER A 41 -19.62 10.96 -1.12
CA SER A 41 -20.51 11.57 -2.10
C SER A 41 -21.56 10.59 -2.60
N GLN A 42 -22.72 11.11 -3.01
CA GLN A 42 -23.75 10.32 -3.71
C GLN A 42 -23.48 10.21 -5.24
N ARG A 43 -22.39 10.81 -5.73
CA ARG A 43 -21.96 10.69 -7.14
C ARG A 43 -21.60 9.24 -7.48
N ALA A 44 -22.06 8.73 -8.61
CA ALA A 44 -21.64 7.42 -9.11
C ALA A 44 -20.17 7.44 -9.54
N VAL A 45 -19.40 6.39 -9.23
CA VAL A 45 -17.99 6.29 -9.61
C VAL A 45 -17.85 6.10 -11.13
N ASN A 46 -17.09 6.99 -11.78
CA ASN A 46 -16.79 6.89 -13.21
C ASN A 46 -15.73 5.80 -13.47
N LYS A 47 -16.18 4.53 -13.60
CA LYS A 47 -15.32 3.37 -13.88
C LYS A 47 -14.35 3.60 -15.05
N GLY A 48 -14.80 4.29 -16.09
CA GLY A 48 -14.03 4.52 -17.32
C GLY A 48 -12.86 5.48 -17.12
N ALA A 49 -13.10 6.64 -16.52
CA ALA A 49 -12.06 7.66 -16.28
C ALA A 49 -10.92 7.14 -15.40
N PHE A 50 -11.27 6.38 -14.36
CA PHE A 50 -10.30 5.77 -13.43
C PHE A 50 -9.77 4.40 -13.91
N GLN A 51 -10.22 3.92 -15.07
CA GLN A 51 -9.87 2.61 -15.66
C GLN A 51 -10.04 1.42 -14.69
N LEU A 52 -11.02 1.47 -13.78
CA LEU A 52 -11.19 0.45 -12.74
C LEU A 52 -11.73 -0.87 -13.32
N ALA A 53 -11.27 -2.02 -12.80
CA ALA A 53 -11.84 -3.33 -13.11
C ALA A 53 -13.20 -3.55 -12.43
N SER A 54 -13.37 -3.05 -11.19
CA SER A 54 -14.60 -3.13 -10.41
C SER A 54 -14.88 -1.84 -9.65
N ILE A 55 -16.15 -1.49 -9.50
CA ILE A 55 -16.60 -0.33 -8.71
C ILE A 55 -17.09 -0.71 -7.31
N ASN A 56 -17.26 -2.00 -7.00
CA ASN A 56 -17.91 -2.46 -5.76
C ASN A 56 -17.11 -2.12 -4.48
N ARG A 57 -15.84 -1.73 -4.64
CA ARG A 57 -14.94 -1.29 -3.55
C ARG A 57 -14.51 0.17 -3.68
N ALA A 58 -14.90 0.85 -4.76
CA ALA A 58 -14.61 2.26 -4.99
C ALA A 58 -15.76 3.14 -4.45
N MET A 59 -15.45 4.37 -4.09
CA MET A 59 -16.43 5.36 -3.66
C MET A 59 -16.10 6.75 -4.18
N SER A 60 -17.14 7.53 -4.46
CA SER A 60 -16.98 8.96 -4.70
C SER A 60 -16.86 9.70 -3.37
N LEU A 61 -15.97 10.67 -3.33
CA LEU A 61 -15.75 11.59 -2.21
C LEU A 61 -16.01 13.03 -2.67
N ASP A 62 -16.44 13.86 -1.73
CA ASP A 62 -16.40 15.31 -1.87
C ASP A 62 -15.43 15.86 -0.81
N VAL A 63 -14.42 16.60 -1.27
CA VAL A 63 -13.33 17.14 -0.44
C VAL A 63 -13.53 18.65 -0.26
N ASN A 64 -13.72 19.09 0.98
CA ASN A 64 -13.97 20.47 1.32
C ASN A 64 -12.65 21.25 1.44
N ILE A 65 -12.29 21.94 0.36
CA ILE A 65 -11.03 22.71 0.23
C ILE A 65 -11.02 23.91 1.17
N ALA A 66 -12.17 24.53 1.46
CA ALA A 66 -12.25 25.63 2.43
C ALA A 66 -12.01 25.14 3.87
N ALA A 67 -12.58 24.00 4.25
CA ALA A 67 -12.32 23.37 5.54
C ALA A 67 -10.85 22.93 5.67
N PHE A 68 -10.27 22.34 4.61
CA PHE A 68 -8.84 22.04 4.57
C PHE A 68 -7.99 23.30 4.78
N LYS A 69 -8.23 24.39 4.02
CA LYS A 69 -7.49 25.65 4.17
C LYS A 69 -7.58 26.25 5.58
N GLY A 70 -8.71 26.07 6.27
CA GLY A 70 -8.90 26.50 7.65
C GLY A 70 -8.21 25.61 8.70
N ALA A 71 -7.93 24.35 8.39
CA ALA A 71 -7.32 23.37 9.29
C ALA A 71 -5.83 23.07 9.01
N ALA A 72 -5.33 23.43 7.82
CA ALA A 72 -4.01 23.05 7.34
C ALA A 72 -2.86 23.70 8.11
N ALA A 73 -2.23 22.92 8.99
CA ALA A 73 -1.10 23.28 9.84
C ALA A 73 0.13 22.39 9.54
N PRO A 74 1.34 22.71 10.03
CA PRO A 74 2.53 21.86 9.83
C PRO A 74 2.37 20.43 10.36
N GLU A 75 1.55 20.24 11.39
CA GLU A 75 1.04 18.93 11.82
C GLU A 75 -0.48 19.02 12.00
N MET A 76 -1.22 18.01 11.54
CA MET A 76 -2.68 17.98 11.67
C MET A 76 -3.22 16.55 11.75
N THR A 77 -4.39 16.40 12.38
CA THR A 77 -5.16 15.15 12.37
C THR A 77 -6.41 15.33 11.52
N ILE A 78 -6.66 14.42 10.57
CA ILE A 78 -7.93 14.36 9.83
C ILE A 78 -8.70 13.13 10.31
N THR A 79 -9.86 13.33 10.90
CA THR A 79 -10.69 12.24 11.44
C THR A 79 -11.75 11.77 10.45
N SER A 80 -12.11 10.49 10.54
CA SER A 80 -13.16 9.84 9.73
C SER A 80 -12.98 9.95 8.22
N VAL A 81 -11.75 9.83 7.71
CA VAL A 81 -11.45 9.79 6.27
C VAL A 81 -12.02 8.51 5.66
N PRO A 82 -12.96 8.57 4.70
CA PRO A 82 -13.55 7.37 4.11
C PRO A 82 -12.65 6.79 3.02
N LEU A 83 -12.34 5.49 3.10
CA LEU A 83 -11.49 4.78 2.14
C LEU A 83 -12.27 3.79 1.26
N ALA A 84 -13.28 3.13 1.84
CA ALA A 84 -14.14 2.17 1.15
C ALA A 84 -15.53 2.16 1.82
N PRO A 85 -16.58 1.62 1.17
CA PRO A 85 -17.91 1.60 1.76
C PRO A 85 -17.93 0.91 3.14
N GLY A 86 -18.25 1.67 4.19
CA GLY A 86 -18.21 1.20 5.58
C GLY A 86 -16.85 1.25 6.28
N LEU A 87 -15.78 1.71 5.61
CA LEU A 87 -14.42 1.85 6.14
C LEU A 87 -14.01 3.32 6.23
N THR A 88 -13.70 3.77 7.44
CA THR A 88 -13.13 5.10 7.72
C THR A 88 -11.93 4.99 8.65
N VAL A 89 -10.93 5.84 8.44
CA VAL A 89 -9.72 5.93 9.28
C VAL A 89 -9.50 7.34 9.83
N ASP A 90 -8.76 7.46 10.92
CA ASP A 90 -8.20 8.72 11.39
C ASP A 90 -6.74 8.80 10.94
N LEU A 91 -6.29 9.96 10.42
CA LEU A 91 -4.96 10.17 9.87
C LEU A 91 -4.17 11.18 10.72
N GLU A 92 -2.94 10.85 11.06
CA GLU A 92 -1.97 11.74 11.71
C GLU A 92 -0.92 12.16 10.68
N LEU A 93 -0.85 13.46 10.38
CA LEU A 93 -0.19 14.00 9.19
C LEU A 93 0.80 15.12 9.54
N LYS A 94 1.97 15.11 8.90
CA LYS A 94 2.99 16.16 8.96
C LYS A 94 3.22 16.74 7.56
N GLU A 95 3.34 18.06 7.46
CA GLU A 95 3.58 18.77 6.21
C GLU A 95 4.97 18.42 5.66
N TRP A 96 5.04 18.23 4.34
CA TRP A 96 6.20 17.73 3.63
C TRP A 96 6.36 18.47 2.29
N LYS A 97 7.60 18.57 1.79
CA LYS A 97 7.95 19.42 0.65
C LYS A 97 9.02 18.76 -0.21
N ILE A 98 8.85 18.85 -1.53
CA ILE A 98 9.79 18.35 -2.54
C ILE A 98 10.33 19.45 -3.47
N ILE A 99 9.79 20.67 -3.41
CA ILE A 99 10.25 21.80 -4.23
C ILE A 99 11.44 22.46 -3.56
N GLU A 100 12.55 22.58 -4.29
CA GLU A 100 13.80 23.10 -3.74
C GLU A 100 13.77 24.63 -3.54
N PRO A 101 14.47 25.16 -2.52
CA PRO A 101 14.65 26.60 -2.37
C PRO A 101 15.31 27.20 -3.62
N GLY A 102 14.61 28.11 -4.31
CA GLY A 102 15.10 28.72 -5.55
C GLY A 102 14.84 27.92 -6.83
N ALA A 103 14.06 26.82 -6.76
CA ALA A 103 13.68 26.04 -7.93
C ALA A 103 13.04 26.89 -9.03
N HIS A 104 13.40 26.61 -10.29
CA HIS A 104 12.93 27.37 -11.44
C HIS A 104 11.65 26.75 -12.02
N LEU A 105 10.49 27.31 -11.68
CA LEU A 105 9.17 26.76 -12.05
C LEU A 105 8.47 27.70 -13.05
N VAL A 106 8.32 27.27 -14.32
CA VAL A 106 7.82 28.11 -15.42
C VAL A 106 6.86 27.40 -16.38
N PHE A 107 5.92 28.17 -16.92
CA PHE A 107 5.16 27.83 -18.10
C PHE A 107 5.89 28.33 -19.36
N GLY A 108 6.17 27.44 -20.31
CA GLY A 108 6.70 27.81 -21.63
C GLY A 108 5.58 28.22 -22.57
N THR A 109 5.46 29.52 -22.86
CA THR A 109 4.38 30.09 -23.69
C THR A 109 4.90 30.63 -25.03
N GLU A 110 4.01 31.01 -25.95
CA GLU A 110 4.35 31.72 -27.19
C GLU A 110 5.10 33.05 -26.93
N ASN A 111 4.84 33.69 -25.80
CA ASN A 111 5.42 34.99 -25.42
C ASN A 111 6.66 34.85 -24.50
N GLY A 112 7.23 33.64 -24.41
CA GLY A 112 8.31 33.31 -23.47
C GLY A 112 7.80 32.67 -22.17
N GLU A 113 8.60 32.75 -21.12
CA GLU A 113 8.33 32.04 -19.87
C GLU A 113 7.47 32.86 -18.90
N ARG A 114 6.52 32.18 -18.24
CA ARG A 114 5.62 32.74 -17.21
C ARG A 114 5.77 31.94 -15.91
N PRO A 115 6.02 32.54 -14.74
CA PRO A 115 6.18 31.78 -13.49
C PRO A 115 4.97 30.88 -13.15
N ILE A 116 5.26 29.72 -12.56
CA ILE A 116 4.28 28.84 -11.89
C ILE A 116 4.11 29.30 -10.44
N THR A 117 2.88 29.38 -9.96
CA THR A 117 2.59 29.57 -8.53
C THR A 117 2.44 28.19 -7.89
N VAL A 118 3.10 27.92 -6.77
CA VAL A 118 2.91 26.65 -6.04
C VAL A 118 1.62 26.71 -5.23
N GLY A 119 0.58 26.00 -5.67
CA GLY A 119 -0.70 25.89 -4.97
C GLY A 119 -0.82 24.69 -4.03
N THR A 120 0.12 23.74 -4.11
CA THR A 120 0.07 22.44 -3.42
C THR A 120 0.58 22.50 -1.99
N ARG A 121 -0.13 21.84 -1.06
CA ARG A 121 0.40 21.43 0.26
C ARG A 121 0.36 19.92 0.37
N MET A 122 1.53 19.33 0.62
CA MET A 122 1.72 17.88 0.72
C MET A 122 1.90 17.47 2.18
N TYR A 123 1.43 16.27 2.51
CA TYR A 123 1.48 15.70 3.85
C TYR A 123 1.91 14.24 3.76
N ARG A 124 2.78 13.83 4.68
CA ARG A 124 3.09 12.43 4.97
C ARG A 124 2.60 12.07 6.36
N GLY A 125 2.28 10.80 6.59
CA GLY A 125 1.80 10.39 7.90
C GLY A 125 1.41 8.93 8.01
N LYS A 126 0.55 8.66 8.99
CA LYS A 126 0.08 7.32 9.35
C LYS A 126 -1.42 7.30 9.63
N VAL A 127 -2.02 6.13 9.46
CA VAL A 127 -3.31 5.82 10.09
C VAL A 127 -3.09 5.73 11.59
N LYS A 128 -3.91 6.43 12.35
CA LYS A 128 -3.82 6.50 13.81
C LYS A 128 -3.94 5.12 14.43
N GLY A 129 -2.92 4.71 15.19
CA GLY A 129 -2.81 3.38 15.80
C GLY A 129 -2.13 2.32 14.93
N GLU A 130 -1.85 2.56 13.64
CA GLU A 130 -1.15 1.62 12.76
C GLU A 130 0.28 2.07 12.47
N ARG A 131 1.28 1.58 13.23
CA ARG A 131 2.69 2.02 13.07
C ARG A 131 3.29 1.69 11.70
N GLU A 132 2.84 0.64 11.02
CA GLU A 132 3.35 0.23 9.70
C GLU A 132 2.54 0.79 8.52
N SER A 133 1.50 1.58 8.80
CA SER A 133 0.76 2.31 7.77
C SER A 133 1.63 3.38 7.12
N ASP A 134 1.29 3.74 5.88
CA ASP A 134 1.95 4.80 5.12
C ASP A 134 0.89 5.63 4.41
N VAL A 135 0.93 6.94 4.67
CA VAL A 135 -0.06 7.90 4.15
C VAL A 135 0.68 9.01 3.43
N PHE A 136 0.24 9.31 2.22
CA PHE A 136 0.55 10.54 1.51
C PHE A 136 -0.76 11.21 1.10
N LEU A 137 -0.88 12.51 1.34
CA LEU A 137 -2.00 13.32 0.85
C LEU A 137 -1.47 14.67 0.37
N SER A 138 -1.85 15.08 -0.83
CA SER A 138 -1.53 16.40 -1.36
C SER A 138 -2.78 17.12 -1.84
N PHE A 139 -2.95 18.34 -1.36
CA PHE A 139 -4.09 19.19 -1.64
C PHE A 139 -3.64 20.40 -2.46
N ALA A 140 -4.40 20.72 -3.50
CA ALA A 140 -4.31 21.96 -4.25
C ALA A 140 -5.71 22.58 -4.37
N ASP A 141 -5.78 23.80 -4.91
CA ASP A 141 -7.06 24.47 -5.12
C ASP A 141 -7.96 23.72 -6.12
N GLY A 142 -7.38 23.04 -7.11
CA GLY A 142 -8.09 22.31 -8.16
C GLY A 142 -8.00 20.78 -8.10
N SER A 143 -7.16 20.20 -7.23
CA SER A 143 -6.91 18.75 -7.23
C SER A 143 -6.49 18.20 -5.86
N ILE A 144 -6.71 16.90 -5.67
CA ILE A 144 -6.20 16.08 -4.57
C ILE A 144 -5.61 14.80 -5.15
N LEU A 145 -4.50 14.36 -4.56
CA LEU A 145 -3.81 13.11 -4.88
C LEU A 145 -3.31 12.47 -3.57
N GLY A 146 -3.32 11.15 -3.50
CA GLY A 146 -2.47 10.40 -2.58
C GLY A 146 -3.05 9.09 -2.07
N HIS A 147 -2.21 8.32 -1.40
CA HIS A 147 -2.50 6.97 -0.95
C HIS A 147 -2.65 6.85 0.56
N VAL A 148 -3.43 5.85 0.97
CA VAL A 148 -3.51 5.36 2.36
C VAL A 148 -3.26 3.85 2.35
N ARG A 149 -2.09 3.44 2.86
CA ARG A 149 -1.74 2.03 3.05
C ARG A 149 -1.95 1.64 4.51
N THR A 150 -2.90 0.73 4.75
CA THR A 150 -3.08 0.03 6.02
C THR A 150 -2.10 -1.15 6.12
N TYR A 151 -2.14 -1.91 7.21
CA TYR A 151 -1.38 -3.16 7.33
C TYR A 151 -1.65 -4.16 6.18
N ASP A 152 -2.89 -4.27 5.70
CA ASP A 152 -3.34 -5.30 4.77
C ASP A 152 -3.63 -4.81 3.33
N LYS A 153 -3.89 -3.51 3.13
CA LYS A 153 -4.40 -2.95 1.87
C LYS A 153 -3.79 -1.59 1.55
N SER A 154 -3.91 -1.19 0.28
CA SER A 154 -3.57 0.16 -0.18
C SER A 154 -4.75 0.76 -0.92
N TYR A 155 -5.12 1.96 -0.52
CA TYR A 155 -6.18 2.77 -1.10
C TYR A 155 -5.58 3.97 -1.80
N GLU A 156 -6.14 4.31 -2.95
CA GLU A 156 -5.87 5.54 -3.67
C GLU A 156 -6.97 6.57 -3.41
N ILE A 157 -6.62 7.85 -3.40
CA ILE A 157 -7.53 9.00 -3.38
C ILE A 157 -7.09 9.98 -4.46
N SER A 158 -7.89 10.14 -5.52
CA SER A 158 -7.59 11.03 -6.65
C SER A 158 -8.79 11.88 -7.04
N THR A 159 -8.54 13.11 -7.50
CA THR A 159 -9.55 13.97 -8.15
C THR A 159 -10.23 13.28 -9.32
N ASP A 160 -11.54 13.50 -9.41
CA ASP A 160 -12.41 13.15 -10.53
C ASP A 160 -12.51 14.37 -11.46
N PHE A 161 -11.55 14.51 -12.38
CA PHE A 161 -11.44 15.67 -13.27
C PHE A 161 -12.61 15.78 -14.27
N ASP A 162 -13.32 14.69 -14.53
CA ASP A 162 -14.53 14.67 -15.36
C ASP A 162 -15.78 15.18 -14.59
N ALA A 163 -15.75 15.11 -13.25
CA ALA A 163 -16.88 15.54 -12.43
C ALA A 163 -16.92 17.06 -12.28
N LYS A 164 -18.13 17.61 -12.40
CA LYS A 164 -18.37 19.04 -12.22
C LYS A 164 -18.18 19.43 -10.75
N ARG A 165 -17.16 20.25 -10.49
CA ARG A 165 -16.89 20.87 -9.18
C ARG A 165 -18.04 21.74 -8.68
N ASP A 166 -18.31 21.70 -7.38
CA ASP A 166 -19.21 22.62 -6.67
C ASP A 166 -18.43 23.48 -5.67
N ASN A 167 -17.93 24.64 -6.14
CA ASN A 167 -17.22 25.65 -5.36
C ASN A 167 -16.11 25.05 -4.45
N ASP A 168 -16.35 24.98 -3.14
CA ASP A 168 -15.41 24.48 -2.14
C ASP A 168 -15.34 22.94 -2.06
N LEU A 169 -16.31 22.23 -2.65
CA LEU A 169 -16.34 20.76 -2.75
C LEU A 169 -15.66 20.31 -4.06
N LEU A 170 -14.45 19.76 -3.89
CA LEU A 170 -13.68 19.11 -4.94
C LEU A 170 -14.12 17.64 -5.06
N PRO A 171 -14.57 17.18 -6.25
CA PRO A 171 -14.91 15.78 -6.46
C PRO A 171 -13.64 14.92 -6.53
N ALA A 172 -13.63 13.83 -5.76
CA ALA A 172 -12.59 12.81 -5.77
C ALA A 172 -13.19 11.39 -5.78
N VAL A 173 -12.37 10.37 -5.98
CA VAL A 173 -12.72 8.95 -5.83
C VAL A 173 -11.67 8.29 -4.96
N SER A 174 -12.12 7.45 -4.01
CA SER A 174 -11.24 6.52 -3.31
C SER A 174 -11.50 5.08 -3.76
N TYR A 175 -10.45 4.31 -3.96
CA TYR A 175 -10.52 2.92 -4.42
C TYR A 175 -9.29 2.12 -3.98
N PRO A 176 -9.42 0.82 -3.66
CA PRO A 176 -8.25 -0.02 -3.38
C PRO A 176 -7.44 -0.26 -4.65
N THR A 177 -6.13 -0.37 -4.53
CA THR A 177 -5.23 -0.57 -5.68
C THR A 177 -5.44 -1.90 -6.39
N ASP A 178 -6.02 -2.91 -5.71
CA ASP A 178 -6.41 -4.19 -6.29
C ASP A 178 -7.65 -4.12 -7.20
N ALA A 179 -8.36 -2.99 -7.23
CA ALA A 179 -9.47 -2.74 -8.15
C ALA A 179 -9.02 -2.25 -9.54
N LEU A 180 -7.71 -2.05 -9.75
CA LEU A 180 -7.16 -1.78 -11.08
C LEU A 180 -7.09 -3.07 -11.91
N PRO A 181 -7.30 -3.01 -13.24
CA PRO A 181 -7.25 -4.18 -14.10
C PRO A 181 -5.84 -4.79 -14.15
N ASN A 182 -5.80 -6.11 -14.28
CA ASN A 182 -4.62 -6.93 -14.54
C ASN A 182 -4.03 -6.66 -15.94
N ALA A 183 -3.68 -5.40 -16.24
CA ALA A 183 -3.06 -4.97 -17.47
C ALA A 183 -1.56 -4.76 -17.22
N MET A 184 -0.73 -5.49 -17.96
CA MET A 184 0.73 -5.35 -17.87
C MET A 184 1.15 -3.92 -18.24
N VAL A 185 1.97 -3.31 -17.37
CA VAL A 185 2.68 -2.07 -17.69
C VAL A 185 3.92 -2.47 -18.48
N ASN A 186 3.96 -2.09 -19.75
CA ASN A 186 5.11 -2.34 -20.62
C ASN A 186 5.95 -1.07 -20.73
N CYS A 187 7.23 -1.17 -20.35
CA CYS A 187 8.24 -0.15 -20.62
C CYS A 187 8.84 -0.35 -22.03
N GLY A 188 9.33 0.74 -22.64
CA GLY A 188 9.99 0.78 -23.93
C GLY A 188 11.50 0.54 -23.88
N VAL A 189 12.06 0.25 -22.70
CA VAL A 189 13.46 -0.15 -22.55
C VAL A 189 13.66 -1.50 -23.23
N THR A 190 14.63 -1.56 -24.14
CA THR A 190 15.02 -2.77 -24.85
C THR A 190 16.54 -2.87 -24.92
N GLU A 191 17.06 -4.10 -25.02
CA GLU A 191 18.49 -4.37 -25.28
C GLU A 191 19.03 -3.64 -26.52
N GLU A 192 18.17 -3.40 -27.50
CA GLU A 192 18.50 -2.66 -28.73
C GLU A 192 18.60 -1.15 -28.49
N ASN A 193 17.65 -0.57 -27.74
CA ASN A 193 17.72 0.83 -27.30
C ASN A 193 18.94 1.07 -26.40
N LEU A 194 19.30 0.13 -25.52
CA LEU A 194 20.52 0.18 -24.71
C LEU A 194 21.82 0.13 -25.54
N ARG A 195 21.82 -0.63 -26.64
CA ARG A 195 22.96 -0.74 -27.58
C ARG A 195 23.22 0.54 -28.36
N ASP A 196 22.16 1.17 -28.88
CA ASP A 196 22.25 2.44 -29.61
C ASP A 196 22.76 3.60 -28.73
N LEU A 197 22.58 3.52 -27.41
CA LEU A 197 23.04 4.52 -26.44
C LEU A 197 24.52 4.41 -26.06
N LEU A 198 25.17 3.29 -26.36
CA LEU A 198 26.54 3.00 -25.97
C LEU A 198 27.50 2.89 -27.16
N GLY A 199 27.05 3.22 -28.38
CA GLY A 199 27.88 3.17 -29.59
C GLY A 199 28.46 1.77 -29.87
N GLY A 200 27.77 0.71 -29.44
CA GLY A 200 28.19 -0.69 -29.59
C GLY A 200 29.18 -1.21 -28.55
N ASN A 201 29.70 -0.38 -27.63
CA ASN A 201 30.57 -0.85 -26.55
C ASN A 201 29.76 -1.31 -25.33
N TRP A 202 29.40 -2.59 -25.32
CA TRP A 202 29.03 -3.28 -24.08
C TRP A 202 30.22 -3.25 -23.12
N VAL A 203 30.04 -2.60 -21.97
CA VAL A 203 30.90 -2.84 -20.81
C VAL A 203 30.28 -4.02 -20.08
N ASP A 204 30.95 -5.17 -20.09
CA ASP A 204 30.55 -6.30 -19.24
C ASP A 204 30.51 -5.82 -17.79
N TYR A 205 29.33 -5.87 -17.17
CA TYR A 205 29.18 -5.57 -15.75
C TYR A 205 29.91 -6.65 -14.96
N ASP A 206 30.93 -6.24 -14.20
CA ASP A 206 31.72 -7.14 -13.36
C ASP A 206 30.90 -7.66 -12.17
N TYR A 207 30.28 -8.83 -12.39
CA TYR A 207 29.47 -9.52 -11.39
C TYR A 207 30.25 -9.96 -10.14
N GLU A 208 31.58 -10.14 -10.22
CA GLU A 208 32.36 -10.56 -9.04
C GLU A 208 32.37 -9.47 -7.97
N LYS A 209 32.35 -8.19 -8.36
CA LYS A 209 32.35 -7.05 -7.45
C LYS A 209 31.14 -7.00 -6.51
N TYR A 210 30.00 -7.53 -6.94
CA TYR A 210 28.77 -7.60 -6.12
C TYR A 210 28.73 -8.84 -5.21
N SER A 211 29.45 -9.92 -5.55
CA SER A 211 29.50 -11.14 -4.74
C SER A 211 30.18 -10.94 -3.37
N ALA A 212 31.00 -9.90 -3.25
CA ALA A 212 31.74 -9.55 -2.04
C ALA A 212 30.90 -8.82 -0.96
N LEU A 213 29.68 -8.38 -1.29
CA LEU A 213 28.80 -7.61 -0.38
C LEU A 213 27.73 -8.49 0.31
N ARG A 214 28.14 -9.65 0.84
CA ARG A 214 27.36 -10.29 1.90
C ARG A 214 27.64 -9.57 3.22
N GLN A 215 26.57 -9.18 3.92
CA GLN A 215 26.59 -8.53 5.23
C GLN A 215 27.28 -7.15 5.28
N SER A 216 26.60 -6.14 4.76
CA SER A 216 26.58 -4.83 5.44
C SER A 216 25.23 -4.69 6.13
N GLU A 217 25.22 -4.60 7.46
CA GLU A 217 24.01 -4.38 8.24
C GLU A 217 23.31 -3.10 7.75
N VAL A 218 22.03 -3.21 7.38
CA VAL A 218 21.19 -2.05 7.09
C VAL A 218 21.01 -1.28 8.40
N ARG A 219 21.83 -0.26 8.61
CA ARG A 219 21.63 0.71 9.69
C ARG A 219 20.32 1.43 9.41
N THR A 220 19.26 1.08 10.14
CA THR A 220 17.95 1.73 10.04
C THR A 220 17.99 3.11 10.68
N ALA A 221 18.69 4.05 10.04
CA ALA A 221 18.49 5.46 10.30
C ALA A 221 17.09 5.84 9.79
N ALA A 222 16.20 6.25 10.69
CA ALA A 222 14.84 6.64 10.34
C ALA A 222 14.84 7.97 9.56
N GLY A 223 14.94 7.89 8.23
CA GLY A 223 14.69 9.00 7.32
C GLY A 223 15.57 9.05 6.07
N VAL A 224 15.36 10.09 5.27
CA VAL A 224 15.94 10.34 3.94
C VAL A 224 17.46 10.59 3.95
N GLU A 225 18.29 9.70 3.43
CA GLU A 225 19.74 9.89 3.35
C GLU A 225 20.18 10.74 2.14
N TYR A 226 19.44 10.69 1.02
CA TYR A 226 19.81 11.36 -0.24
C TYR A 226 18.64 12.12 -0.86
N ALA A 227 18.95 13.14 -1.66
CA ALA A 227 17.98 13.84 -2.50
C ALA A 227 18.41 13.75 -3.98
N ILE A 228 17.46 13.46 -4.87
CA ILE A 228 17.65 13.43 -6.32
C ILE A 228 16.98 14.68 -6.92
N PRO A 229 17.73 15.75 -7.22
CA PRO A 229 17.20 16.94 -7.87
C PRO A 229 16.71 16.62 -9.27
N GLY A 230 15.40 16.71 -9.49
CA GLY A 230 14.77 16.45 -10.77
C GLY A 230 14.39 17.72 -11.52
N ALA A 231 14.63 17.70 -12.82
CA ALA A 231 14.09 18.64 -13.79
C ALA A 231 12.85 18.02 -14.45
N TRP A 232 11.67 18.52 -14.09
CA TRP A 232 10.39 17.93 -14.48
C TRP A 232 9.71 18.74 -15.57
N GLU A 233 9.27 18.11 -16.65
CA GLU A 233 8.63 18.77 -17.77
C GLU A 233 7.26 18.19 -18.11
N GLY A 234 6.41 19.02 -18.69
CA GLY A 234 5.13 18.61 -19.28
C GLY A 234 5.04 19.15 -20.69
N ASP A 235 4.81 18.28 -21.67
CA ASP A 235 4.67 18.70 -23.06
C ASP A 235 3.32 19.39 -23.34
N ALA A 236 3.15 19.91 -24.56
CA ALA A 236 1.96 20.68 -24.91
C ALA A 236 0.69 19.84 -24.88
N GLU A 237 0.81 18.55 -25.18
CA GLU A 237 -0.28 17.58 -25.14
C GLU A 237 -0.63 17.22 -23.69
N TYR A 238 0.36 17.09 -22.78
CA TYR A 238 0.13 16.89 -21.35
C TYR A 238 -0.70 18.02 -20.76
N ARG A 239 -0.34 19.28 -21.05
CA ARG A 239 -1.10 20.45 -20.59
C ARG A 239 -2.55 20.45 -21.09
N GLN A 240 -2.82 19.90 -22.27
CA GLN A 240 -4.18 19.84 -22.85
C GLN A 240 -5.11 18.84 -22.12
N LEU A 241 -4.60 17.99 -21.25
CA LEU A 241 -5.39 17.04 -20.45
C LEU A 241 -6.04 17.66 -19.19
N PHE A 242 -5.83 18.96 -18.96
CA PHE A 242 -6.28 19.69 -17.76
C PHE A 242 -7.07 20.94 -18.15
N SER A 243 -7.92 21.40 -17.23
CA SER A 243 -8.78 22.58 -17.48
C SER A 243 -7.98 23.89 -17.55
N SER A 244 -6.80 23.93 -16.94
CA SER A 244 -5.94 25.11 -16.87
C SER A 244 -4.46 24.75 -16.72
N ASP A 245 -3.59 25.70 -17.05
CA ASP A 245 -2.13 25.59 -16.86
C ASP A 245 -1.77 25.25 -15.40
N GLN A 246 -2.47 25.85 -14.44
CA GLN A 246 -2.19 25.67 -13.01
C GLN A 246 -2.57 24.26 -12.53
N GLU A 247 -3.70 23.72 -13.00
CA GLU A 247 -4.13 22.36 -12.67
C GLU A 247 -3.15 21.30 -13.16
N ALA A 248 -2.54 21.51 -14.34
CA ALA A 248 -1.48 20.68 -14.87
C ALA A 248 -0.17 20.76 -14.04
N ALA A 249 0.14 21.93 -13.46
CA ALA A 249 1.29 22.12 -12.57
C ALA A 249 1.06 21.50 -11.18
N ASP A 250 -0.12 21.72 -10.60
CA ASP A 250 -0.50 21.17 -9.30
C ASP A 250 -0.49 19.63 -9.36
N TYR A 251 -1.06 19.02 -10.41
CA TYR A 251 -1.01 17.57 -10.62
C TYR A 251 0.43 17.04 -10.77
N MET A 252 1.31 17.78 -11.45
CA MET A 252 2.72 17.38 -11.61
C MET A 252 3.44 17.35 -10.26
N VAL A 253 3.33 18.40 -9.45
CA VAL A 253 3.92 18.44 -8.10
C VAL A 253 3.31 17.34 -7.22
N GLN A 254 2.00 17.13 -7.29
CA GLN A 254 1.29 16.07 -6.56
C GLN A 254 1.87 14.69 -6.87
N LEU A 255 2.03 14.35 -8.15
CA LEU A 255 2.52 13.05 -8.61
C LEU A 255 3.97 12.80 -8.21
N ILE A 256 4.84 13.80 -8.36
CA ILE A 256 6.25 13.71 -7.96
C ILE A 256 6.33 13.52 -6.43
N GLY A 257 5.45 14.18 -5.67
CA GLY A 257 5.34 13.99 -4.22
C GLY A 257 4.98 12.55 -3.86
N GLU A 258 4.00 11.97 -4.54
CA GLU A 258 3.61 10.58 -4.28
C GLU A 258 4.73 9.58 -4.60
N VAL A 259 5.40 9.75 -5.74
CA VAL A 259 6.54 8.89 -6.12
C VAL A 259 7.71 9.07 -5.15
N SER A 260 7.98 10.30 -4.74
CA SER A 260 9.03 10.60 -3.76
C SER A 260 8.72 9.98 -2.39
N ALA A 261 7.45 9.90 -1.95
CA ALA A 261 7.08 9.17 -0.73
C ALA A 261 7.40 7.66 -0.80
N ILE A 262 7.28 7.04 -1.98
CA ILE A 262 7.70 5.64 -2.24
C ILE A 262 9.23 5.52 -2.15
N TYR A 263 9.97 6.42 -2.80
CA TYR A 263 11.44 6.42 -2.79
C TYR A 263 12.00 6.67 -1.37
N GLU A 264 11.35 7.52 -0.57
CA GLU A 264 11.74 7.75 0.82
C GLU A 264 11.52 6.49 1.67
N ARG A 265 10.41 5.78 1.44
CA ARG A 265 10.04 4.56 2.18
C ARG A 265 10.97 3.39 1.85
N ASP A 266 11.22 3.14 0.57
CA ASP A 266 11.96 1.95 0.13
C ASP A 266 13.48 2.20 0.04
N LEU A 267 13.89 3.39 -0.40
CA LEU A 267 15.27 3.72 -0.74
C LEU A 267 15.91 4.75 0.21
N GLN A 268 15.18 5.24 1.22
CA GLN A 268 15.62 6.38 2.06
C GLN A 268 16.06 7.57 1.20
N THR A 269 15.40 7.83 0.07
CA THR A 269 15.82 8.86 -0.88
C THR A 269 14.63 9.70 -1.31
N GLN A 270 14.77 11.02 -1.33
CA GLN A 270 13.71 11.93 -1.75
C GLN A 270 13.94 12.33 -3.22
N LEU A 271 12.89 12.29 -4.04
CA LEU A 271 12.91 12.97 -5.34
C LEU A 271 12.45 14.42 -5.13
N THR A 272 13.21 15.37 -5.64
CA THR A 272 12.96 16.81 -5.50
C THR A 272 12.75 17.49 -6.85
N ILE A 273 12.25 18.71 -6.82
CA ILE A 273 11.98 19.55 -8.00
C ILE A 273 12.95 20.73 -7.93
N SER A 274 14.05 20.65 -8.69
CA SER A 274 15.00 21.76 -8.88
C SER A 274 14.57 22.65 -10.06
N HIS A 275 13.91 22.05 -11.06
CA HIS A 275 13.32 22.74 -12.21
C HIS A 275 11.97 22.15 -12.57
N MET A 276 11.02 22.99 -12.99
CA MET A 276 9.77 22.55 -13.60
C MET A 276 9.44 23.40 -14.83
N LYS A 277 9.11 22.75 -15.95
CA LYS A 277 8.62 23.45 -17.15
C LYS A 277 7.44 22.79 -17.84
N ILE A 278 6.31 23.47 -17.88
CA ILE A 278 5.11 23.00 -18.60
C ILE A 278 4.91 23.85 -19.86
N TRP A 279 4.97 23.22 -21.02
CA TRP A 279 4.75 23.85 -22.31
C TRP A 279 3.24 24.05 -22.52
N THR A 280 2.79 25.30 -22.69
CA THR A 280 1.34 25.60 -22.77
C THR A 280 0.74 25.38 -24.16
N SER A 281 1.59 25.26 -25.17
CA SER A 281 1.21 25.01 -26.57
C SER A 281 2.41 24.49 -27.36
N SER A 282 2.16 23.71 -28.42
CA SER A 282 3.21 23.26 -29.35
C SER A 282 3.72 24.39 -30.27
N SER A 283 3.04 25.54 -30.28
CA SER A 283 3.48 26.81 -30.86
C SER A 283 4.38 27.65 -29.95
N ALA A 284 4.63 27.21 -28.70
CA ALA A 284 5.48 27.94 -27.78
C ALA A 284 6.92 28.07 -28.31
N ALA A 285 7.56 29.21 -27.99
CA ALA A 285 8.89 29.52 -28.52
C ALA A 285 9.94 28.51 -28.01
N GLY A 286 10.51 27.72 -28.92
CA GLY A 286 11.51 26.70 -28.59
C GLY A 286 10.97 25.33 -28.17
N TYR A 287 9.69 25.03 -28.42
CA TYR A 287 9.09 23.72 -28.13
C TYR A 287 9.83 22.56 -28.84
N PRO A 288 10.38 21.56 -28.12
CA PRO A 288 11.20 20.50 -28.73
C PRO A 288 10.42 19.21 -29.07
N TYR A 289 9.25 18.99 -28.44
CA TYR A 289 8.58 17.68 -28.36
C TYR A 289 7.63 17.39 -29.53
N THR A 290 8.20 17.17 -30.71
CA THR A 290 7.48 17.00 -31.98
C THR A 290 7.18 15.54 -32.37
N GLU A 291 7.82 14.55 -31.76
CA GLU A 291 7.58 13.13 -32.06
C GLU A 291 6.23 12.65 -31.48
N ALA A 292 5.40 12.01 -32.30
CA ALA A 292 4.01 11.67 -31.94
C ALA A 292 3.75 10.17 -31.72
N SER A 293 4.66 9.27 -32.08
CA SER A 293 4.38 7.83 -32.16
C SER A 293 5.53 6.90 -31.73
N VAL A 294 6.78 7.33 -31.84
CA VAL A 294 7.95 6.48 -31.54
C VAL A 294 8.63 6.95 -30.25
N MET A 295 8.36 6.26 -29.13
CA MET A 295 8.87 6.66 -27.81
C MET A 295 10.41 6.74 -27.72
N SER A 296 11.16 5.90 -28.45
CA SER A 296 12.63 6.00 -28.50
C SER A 296 13.15 7.23 -29.27
N VAL A 297 12.37 7.78 -30.21
CA VAL A 297 12.65 9.08 -30.84
C VAL A 297 12.28 10.21 -29.89
N ALA A 298 11.13 10.14 -29.21
CA ALA A 298 10.71 11.12 -28.21
C ALA A 298 11.73 11.25 -27.07
N LEU A 299 12.25 10.12 -26.56
CA LEU A 299 13.30 10.09 -25.54
C LEU A 299 14.60 10.78 -25.98
N ARG A 300 14.97 10.66 -27.26
CA ARG A 300 16.07 11.43 -27.85
C ARG A 300 15.77 12.93 -27.96
N GLN A 301 14.52 13.35 -28.16
CA GLN A 301 14.15 14.77 -28.12
C GLN A 301 14.32 15.39 -26.73
N VAL A 302 13.97 14.65 -25.66
CA VAL A 302 14.25 15.08 -24.27
C VAL A 302 15.76 15.23 -24.06
N ARG A 303 16.54 14.23 -24.48
CA ARG A 303 18.02 14.30 -24.47
C ARG A 303 18.54 15.53 -25.19
N ASP A 304 18.12 15.75 -26.43
CA ASP A 304 18.69 16.81 -27.27
C ASP A 304 18.31 18.20 -26.75
N TYR A 305 17.12 18.37 -26.15
CA TYR A 305 16.69 19.60 -25.48
C TYR A 305 17.51 19.89 -24.22
N TRP A 306 17.65 18.93 -23.30
CA TRP A 306 18.47 19.13 -22.08
C TRP A 306 19.95 19.30 -22.39
N ASN A 307 20.40 18.83 -23.56
CA ASN A 307 21.75 19.05 -24.06
C ASN A 307 22.01 20.42 -24.71
N LEU A 308 21.02 21.32 -24.78
CA LEU A 308 21.23 22.69 -25.25
C LEU A 308 22.15 23.49 -24.28
N PRO A 309 22.99 24.42 -24.78
CA PRO A 309 24.03 25.08 -23.97
C PRO A 309 23.55 25.83 -22.72
N ASP A 310 22.29 26.26 -22.68
CA ASP A 310 21.72 26.93 -21.52
C ASP A 310 21.01 25.95 -20.56
N ASN A 311 20.34 24.93 -21.09
CA ASN A 311 19.69 23.89 -20.29
C ASN A 311 20.71 23.03 -19.54
N LYS A 312 21.88 22.76 -20.15
CA LYS A 312 23.03 22.08 -19.52
C LYS A 312 23.60 22.75 -18.26
N LYS A 313 23.19 23.98 -17.94
CA LYS A 313 23.65 24.74 -16.77
C LYS A 313 22.67 24.68 -15.60
N ILE A 314 21.50 24.09 -15.79
CA ILE A 314 20.44 23.96 -14.78
C ILE A 314 20.77 22.74 -13.93
N PRO A 315 21.07 22.86 -12.63
CA PRO A 315 21.47 21.70 -11.83
C PRO A 315 20.36 20.66 -11.69
N HIS A 316 20.62 19.44 -12.14
CA HIS A 316 19.73 18.29 -11.95
C HIS A 316 20.48 16.95 -12.02
N ALA A 317 20.02 15.99 -11.23
CA ALA A 317 20.46 14.60 -11.27
C ALA A 317 19.61 13.76 -12.24
N ILE A 318 18.34 14.14 -12.46
CA ILE A 318 17.45 13.54 -13.46
C ILE A 318 16.62 14.56 -14.25
N SER A 319 16.18 14.20 -15.45
CA SER A 319 15.16 14.92 -16.21
C SER A 319 13.98 13.98 -16.52
N HIS A 320 12.74 14.45 -16.44
CA HIS A 320 11.56 13.61 -16.69
C HIS A 320 10.50 14.42 -17.44
N THR A 321 9.93 13.89 -18.51
CA THR A 321 8.90 14.57 -19.32
C THR A 321 7.58 13.81 -19.27
N MET A 322 6.52 14.44 -18.77
CA MET A 322 5.17 13.91 -18.92
C MET A 322 4.55 14.35 -20.23
N SER A 323 3.86 13.41 -20.89
CA SER A 323 3.28 13.57 -22.22
C SER A 323 1.79 13.27 -22.22
N GLY A 324 1.04 14.02 -23.03
CA GLY A 324 -0.35 13.70 -23.35
C GLY A 324 -0.53 12.99 -24.70
N LYS A 325 0.57 12.65 -25.39
CA LYS A 325 0.56 11.90 -26.64
C LYS A 325 0.15 10.46 -26.38
N ALA A 326 -0.62 9.86 -27.29
CA ALA A 326 -1.29 8.57 -27.06
C ALA A 326 -0.37 7.34 -27.24
N TRP A 327 0.75 7.25 -26.52
CA TRP A 327 1.54 6.02 -26.46
C TRP A 327 0.90 5.04 -25.49
N THR A 328 0.38 3.92 -26.02
CA THR A 328 -0.39 2.93 -25.25
C THR A 328 0.35 1.62 -25.02
N ASN A 329 1.42 1.36 -25.77
CA ASN A 329 2.34 0.23 -25.58
C ASN A 329 3.63 0.47 -26.41
N PRO A 330 4.79 0.76 -25.79
CA PRO A 330 4.99 0.99 -24.36
C PRO A 330 4.26 2.25 -23.85
N ILE A 331 4.18 2.41 -22.51
CA ILE A 331 3.60 3.61 -21.86
C ILE A 331 4.62 4.46 -21.11
N GLY A 332 5.82 3.91 -20.90
CA GLY A 332 6.98 4.53 -20.28
C GLY A 332 8.24 4.14 -21.05
N ILE A 333 9.30 4.94 -20.98
CA ILE A 333 10.63 4.58 -21.49
C ILE A 333 11.68 5.40 -20.73
N ALA A 334 12.86 4.82 -20.48
CA ALA A 334 13.98 5.47 -19.82
C ALA A 334 15.34 5.12 -20.44
N PHE A 335 16.37 5.90 -20.10
CA PHE A 335 17.76 5.44 -20.18
C PHE A 335 18.15 4.76 -18.85
N LEU A 336 18.97 3.71 -18.93
CA LEU A 336 19.39 2.89 -17.79
C LEU A 336 20.75 3.34 -17.24
N ASP A 337 20.86 3.49 -15.91
CA ASP A 337 22.12 3.78 -15.18
C ASP A 337 22.83 5.07 -15.66
N VAL A 338 22.07 6.18 -15.64
CA VAL A 338 22.44 7.50 -16.19
C VAL A 338 22.15 8.66 -15.22
N LEU A 339 21.97 8.35 -13.95
CA LEU A 339 21.98 9.32 -12.85
C LEU A 339 23.24 10.20 -12.95
N CYS A 340 23.11 11.50 -12.67
CA CYS A 340 24.19 12.51 -12.82
C CYS A 340 24.62 12.81 -14.27
N PRO A 341 23.72 13.33 -15.14
CA PRO A 341 24.03 13.71 -16.53
C PRO A 341 25.31 14.53 -16.69
N GLU A 342 25.51 15.53 -15.81
CA GLU A 342 26.60 16.50 -15.90
C GLU A 342 28.01 15.91 -15.75
N LEU A 343 28.17 14.71 -15.19
CA LEU A 343 29.46 14.08 -14.92
C LEU A 343 29.86 13.02 -15.95
N LEU A 344 28.98 12.72 -16.91
CA LEU A 344 29.20 11.70 -17.96
C LEU A 344 29.97 12.24 -19.18
N ASN A 345 30.56 13.44 -19.05
CA ASN A 345 31.33 14.21 -20.06
C ASN A 345 32.56 13.51 -20.69
N ASN A 346 32.86 12.26 -20.31
CA ASN A 346 33.94 11.46 -20.89
C ASN A 346 33.43 10.28 -21.75
N ARG A 347 32.12 10.16 -21.96
CA ARG A 347 31.51 9.28 -22.97
C ARG A 347 31.17 10.10 -24.23
N THR A 348 31.15 9.46 -25.39
CA THR A 348 31.05 10.13 -26.71
C THR A 348 29.69 10.74 -27.04
N GLU A 349 28.67 10.47 -26.24
CA GLU A 349 27.33 11.06 -26.36
C GLU A 349 26.90 11.57 -24.97
N PRO A 350 26.35 12.79 -24.86
CA PRO A 350 26.01 13.34 -23.56
C PRO A 350 24.70 12.72 -23.03
N GLN A 351 24.88 11.90 -22.01
CA GLN A 351 23.84 11.07 -21.39
C GLN A 351 23.03 11.90 -20.38
N GLY A 352 21.78 11.51 -20.20
CA GLY A 352 21.01 11.96 -19.06
C GLY A 352 19.89 10.98 -18.74
N SER A 353 19.52 10.98 -17.48
CA SER A 353 18.26 10.39 -17.03
C SER A 353 17.13 11.13 -17.72
N TYR A 354 16.50 10.46 -18.68
CA TYR A 354 15.30 10.91 -19.35
C TYR A 354 14.26 9.83 -19.21
N SER A 355 13.01 10.23 -19.12
CA SER A 355 11.89 9.32 -19.33
C SER A 355 10.62 10.05 -19.76
N ALA A 356 9.77 9.34 -20.49
CA ALA A 356 8.53 9.87 -21.02
C ALA A 356 7.34 8.96 -20.69
N ILE A 357 6.26 9.49 -20.12
CA ILE A 357 5.02 8.75 -19.82
C ILE A 357 3.81 9.32 -20.57
N THR A 358 2.85 8.46 -20.92
CA THR A 358 1.49 8.89 -21.27
C THR A 358 0.64 8.99 -20.00
N ARG A 359 0.09 10.17 -19.67
CA ARG A 359 -0.84 10.34 -18.54
C ARG A 359 -2.11 9.50 -18.71
N THR A 360 -2.49 8.74 -17.69
CA THR A 360 -3.65 7.82 -17.72
C THR A 360 -4.55 8.01 -16.50
N ASN A 361 -4.08 7.59 -15.32
CA ASN A 361 -4.67 7.88 -14.01
C ASN A 361 -3.54 7.88 -12.97
N SER A 362 -3.73 8.57 -11.85
CA SER A 362 -2.74 8.72 -10.77
C SER A 362 -2.03 7.41 -10.39
N ALA A 363 -2.80 6.36 -10.15
CA ALA A 363 -2.28 5.10 -9.65
C ALA A 363 -1.42 4.32 -10.67
N ARG A 364 -1.68 4.47 -11.97
CA ARG A 364 -0.78 3.97 -13.02
C ARG A 364 0.39 4.93 -13.24
N ASP A 365 0.11 6.22 -13.33
CA ASP A 365 1.11 7.25 -13.66
C ASP A 365 2.25 7.24 -12.63
N ARG A 366 1.95 7.15 -11.32
CA ARG A 366 2.97 7.03 -10.27
C ARG A 366 3.82 5.76 -10.39
N ARG A 367 3.22 4.62 -10.79
CA ARG A 367 3.94 3.35 -10.97
C ARG A 367 4.92 3.48 -12.13
N VAL A 368 4.49 4.09 -13.23
CA VAL A 368 5.36 4.32 -14.39
C VAL A 368 6.47 5.31 -14.03
N VAL A 369 6.18 6.47 -13.43
CA VAL A 369 7.24 7.41 -13.00
C VAL A 369 8.24 6.74 -12.05
N ALA A 370 7.77 5.99 -11.05
CA ALA A 370 8.63 5.26 -10.13
C ALA A 370 9.51 4.21 -10.84
N HIS A 371 8.98 3.53 -11.85
CA HIS A 371 9.66 2.54 -12.68
C HIS A 371 10.74 3.17 -13.56
N GLU A 372 10.40 4.22 -14.31
CA GLU A 372 11.32 4.89 -15.22
C GLU A 372 12.46 5.63 -14.50
N VAL A 373 12.17 6.27 -13.36
CA VAL A 373 13.23 6.82 -12.48
C VAL A 373 14.08 5.68 -11.90
N GLY A 374 13.50 4.50 -11.69
CA GLY A 374 14.22 3.30 -11.25
C GLY A 374 15.27 2.87 -12.28
N HIS A 375 14.93 2.89 -13.57
CA HIS A 375 15.91 2.69 -14.65
C HIS A 375 16.98 3.77 -14.68
N ASN A 376 16.62 5.04 -14.57
CA ASN A 376 17.60 6.14 -14.53
C ASN A 376 18.64 5.97 -13.41
N VAL A 377 18.21 5.50 -12.24
CA VAL A 377 19.09 5.15 -11.09
C VAL A 377 19.82 3.82 -11.29
N GLY A 378 19.35 2.92 -12.17
CA GLY A 378 20.09 1.73 -12.61
C GLY A 378 19.42 0.38 -12.35
N ALA A 379 18.15 0.32 -11.97
CA ALA A 379 17.41 -0.95 -11.87
C ALA A 379 17.09 -1.53 -13.25
N ASN A 380 17.27 -2.84 -13.42
CA ASN A 380 16.75 -3.59 -14.58
C ASN A 380 15.29 -3.99 -14.28
N HIS A 381 14.57 -4.56 -15.25
CA HIS A 381 13.32 -5.23 -14.94
C HIS A 381 13.55 -6.47 -14.06
N THR A 382 12.55 -6.86 -13.27
CA THR A 382 12.61 -8.04 -12.39
C THR A 382 12.74 -9.37 -13.15
N HIS A 383 12.29 -9.46 -14.40
CA HIS A 383 12.45 -10.65 -15.27
C HIS A 383 13.82 -10.74 -15.99
N HIS A 384 14.77 -9.85 -15.66
CA HIS A 384 16.16 -9.92 -16.13
C HIS A 384 16.93 -11.08 -15.49
N CYS A 385 17.64 -11.88 -16.29
CA CYS A 385 18.38 -13.08 -15.87
C CYS A 385 19.59 -12.84 -14.95
N GLY A 386 19.93 -11.59 -14.69
CA GLY A 386 21.12 -11.20 -13.94
C GLY A 386 20.87 -10.78 -12.49
N TRP A 387 19.71 -11.04 -11.88
CA TRP A 387 19.53 -10.75 -10.46
C TRP A 387 20.23 -11.80 -9.58
N PRO A 388 20.84 -11.40 -8.43
CA PRO A 388 21.56 -12.31 -7.55
C PRO A 388 20.59 -13.08 -6.65
N ILE A 389 19.87 -14.05 -7.21
CA ILE A 389 18.91 -14.88 -6.49
C ILE A 389 19.58 -16.13 -5.87
N PRO A 390 18.95 -16.81 -4.90
CA PRO A 390 19.44 -18.09 -4.39
C PRO A 390 19.58 -19.13 -5.51
N GLY A 391 20.78 -19.71 -5.66
CA GLY A 391 21.10 -20.69 -6.70
C GLY A 391 21.93 -20.15 -7.88
N GLY A 392 22.07 -18.82 -8.01
CA GLY A 392 22.89 -18.17 -9.05
C GLY A 392 22.17 -16.99 -9.70
N PRO A 393 22.76 -16.37 -10.75
CA PRO A 393 22.09 -15.34 -11.52
C PRO A 393 20.78 -15.87 -12.14
N GLY A 394 19.68 -15.18 -11.91
CA GLY A 394 18.37 -15.52 -12.44
C GLY A 394 17.37 -14.37 -12.30
N PRO A 395 16.08 -14.60 -12.61
CA PRO A 395 15.05 -13.59 -12.54
C PRO A 395 14.42 -13.49 -11.14
N ILE A 396 13.93 -12.32 -10.76
CA ILE A 396 13.10 -12.12 -9.57
C ILE A 396 11.66 -12.59 -9.82
N ASP A 397 11.11 -12.30 -11.00
CA ASP A 397 9.81 -12.82 -11.44
C ASP A 397 9.85 -13.26 -12.91
N LYS A 398 8.81 -13.98 -13.35
CA LYS A 398 8.71 -14.52 -14.72
C LYS A 398 7.46 -14.01 -15.44
N CYS A 399 6.94 -12.83 -15.10
CA CYS A 399 5.69 -12.34 -15.67
C CYS A 399 5.80 -11.97 -17.16
N ALA A 400 7.00 -11.64 -17.63
CA ALA A 400 7.33 -11.36 -19.02
C ALA A 400 8.48 -12.28 -19.50
N PRO A 401 8.74 -12.37 -20.82
CA PRO A 401 9.86 -13.14 -21.36
C PRO A 401 11.21 -12.70 -20.78
N ALA A 402 12.14 -13.65 -20.63
CA ALA A 402 13.45 -13.42 -20.03
C ALA A 402 14.26 -12.31 -20.72
N GLU A 403 14.81 -11.38 -19.94
CA GLU A 403 15.75 -10.35 -20.40
C GLU A 403 17.20 -10.65 -19.99
N GLY A 404 18.19 -10.09 -20.69
CA GLY A 404 19.60 -10.33 -20.40
C GLY A 404 20.07 -11.80 -20.54
N GLY A 405 19.28 -12.69 -21.15
CA GLY A 405 19.62 -14.10 -21.29
C GLY A 405 18.45 -15.02 -21.63
N SER A 406 18.55 -16.29 -21.22
CA SER A 406 17.51 -17.31 -21.42
C SER A 406 17.42 -18.24 -20.20
N CYS A 407 17.36 -17.63 -19.01
CA CYS A 407 17.29 -18.31 -17.71
C CYS A 407 15.93 -19.00 -17.42
N PHE A 408 14.89 -18.67 -18.19
CA PHE A 408 13.60 -19.38 -18.21
C PHE A 408 12.95 -19.25 -19.59
N SER A 409 11.99 -20.13 -19.89
CA SER A 409 11.34 -20.22 -21.21
C SER A 409 9.82 -20.08 -21.20
N ALA A 410 9.19 -20.04 -20.01
CA ALA A 410 7.74 -19.92 -19.84
C ALA A 410 7.43 -18.79 -18.87
N THR A 411 6.44 -17.96 -19.22
CA THR A 411 5.99 -16.86 -18.36
C THR A 411 4.97 -17.36 -17.34
N GLU A 412 5.13 -16.95 -16.08
CA GLU A 412 4.30 -17.33 -14.95
C GLU A 412 3.74 -16.04 -14.29
N GLN A 413 2.41 -15.89 -14.25
CA GLN A 413 1.78 -14.76 -13.57
C GLN A 413 1.93 -14.90 -12.05
N GLN A 414 2.36 -13.82 -11.41
CA GLN A 414 2.52 -13.68 -9.96
C GLN A 414 2.32 -12.21 -9.58
N VAL A 415 2.38 -11.90 -8.29
CA VAL A 415 2.36 -10.51 -7.82
C VAL A 415 3.78 -9.93 -7.92
N GLY A 416 3.95 -8.92 -8.76
CA GLY A 416 5.23 -8.25 -8.96
C GLY A 416 5.43 -7.02 -8.06
N THR A 417 6.49 -6.28 -8.35
CA THR A 417 6.85 -5.01 -7.70
C THR A 417 6.98 -3.89 -8.75
N ILE A 418 7.39 -2.68 -8.35
CA ILE A 418 7.44 -1.52 -9.27
C ILE A 418 8.21 -1.81 -10.57
N MET A 419 9.36 -2.50 -10.51
CA MET A 419 10.18 -2.85 -11.70
C MET A 419 9.68 -4.07 -12.50
N SER A 420 8.44 -4.52 -12.27
CA SER A 420 7.86 -5.72 -12.86
C SER A 420 6.82 -5.44 -13.93
N TYR A 421 6.77 -6.31 -14.94
CA TYR A 421 5.71 -6.39 -15.94
C TYR A 421 4.52 -7.25 -15.50
N CYS A 422 4.51 -7.77 -14.26
CA CYS A 422 3.34 -8.47 -13.72
C CYS A 422 2.07 -7.63 -13.82
N SER A 423 0.98 -8.33 -14.14
CA SER A 423 -0.35 -7.73 -14.27
C SER A 423 -0.88 -7.20 -12.93
N GLN A 424 -0.47 -7.81 -11.82
CA GLN A 424 -0.65 -7.31 -10.46
C GLN A 424 0.72 -6.94 -9.88
N THR A 425 0.80 -5.79 -9.21
CA THR A 425 2.03 -5.35 -8.54
C THR A 425 1.73 -4.62 -7.24
N GLU A 426 2.51 -4.91 -6.21
CA GLU A 426 2.57 -4.07 -5.03
C GLU A 426 3.30 -2.75 -5.34
N LEU A 427 2.85 -1.64 -4.75
CA LEU A 427 3.46 -0.32 -4.90
C LEU A 427 4.72 -0.19 -4.01
N LYS A 428 5.69 -1.08 -4.23
CA LYS A 428 6.99 -1.13 -3.56
C LYS A 428 8.05 -1.68 -4.50
N PHE A 429 9.32 -1.40 -4.22
CA PHE A 429 10.44 -2.08 -4.87
C PHE A 429 10.71 -3.44 -4.22
N HIS A 430 11.18 -4.42 -5.00
CA HIS A 430 11.64 -5.70 -4.46
C HIS A 430 12.95 -5.50 -3.66
N PRO A 431 13.23 -6.24 -2.57
CA PRO A 431 14.46 -6.05 -1.77
C PRO A 431 15.76 -6.03 -2.59
N LEU A 432 15.96 -6.97 -3.52
CA LEU A 432 17.14 -6.97 -4.40
C LEU A 432 17.23 -5.74 -5.32
N VAL A 433 16.08 -5.13 -5.66
CA VAL A 433 16.03 -3.88 -6.42
C VAL A 433 16.37 -2.70 -5.50
N ILE A 434 15.88 -2.70 -4.26
CA ILE A 434 16.23 -1.70 -3.23
C ILE A 434 17.75 -1.68 -3.01
N ASP A 435 18.38 -2.84 -2.83
CA ASP A 435 19.82 -2.94 -2.61
C ASP A 435 20.62 -2.39 -3.80
N LYS A 436 20.21 -2.72 -5.04
CA LYS A 436 20.84 -2.18 -6.26
C LYS A 436 20.67 -0.67 -6.36
N LEU A 437 19.46 -0.15 -6.17
CA LEU A 437 19.15 1.28 -6.26
C LEU A 437 19.87 2.09 -5.18
N LYS A 438 19.85 1.65 -3.91
CA LYS A 438 20.63 2.28 -2.83
C LYS A 438 22.12 2.28 -3.14
N THR A 439 22.66 1.17 -3.65
CA THR A 439 24.08 1.10 -4.05
C THR A 439 24.42 2.15 -5.12
N GLN A 440 23.58 2.34 -6.13
CA GLN A 440 23.82 3.34 -7.17
C GLN A 440 23.70 4.76 -6.63
N ILE A 441 22.68 5.05 -5.81
CA ILE A 441 22.46 6.35 -5.16
C ILE A 441 23.67 6.76 -4.29
N VAL A 442 24.16 5.85 -3.43
CA VAL A 442 25.32 6.08 -2.56
C VAL A 442 26.60 6.36 -3.35
N ASN A 443 26.76 5.75 -4.53
CA ASN A 443 27.94 5.92 -5.38
C ASN A 443 27.81 7.07 -6.41
N ALA A 444 26.66 7.75 -6.48
CA ALA A 444 26.38 8.76 -7.50
C ALA A 444 27.04 10.11 -7.18
N PRO A 445 28.06 10.56 -7.94
CA PRO A 445 28.93 11.66 -7.52
C PRO A 445 28.32 13.07 -7.62
N CYS A 446 27.14 13.23 -8.23
CA CYS A 446 26.37 14.48 -8.17
C CYS A 446 25.36 14.52 -7.04
N LEU A 447 25.04 13.36 -6.42
CA LEU A 447 24.08 13.34 -5.32
C LEU A 447 24.74 13.82 -4.05
N ILE A 448 24.05 14.74 -3.40
CA ILE A 448 24.44 15.31 -2.12
C ILE A 448 23.68 14.53 -1.05
N ALA A 449 24.40 14.06 -0.02
CA ALA A 449 23.76 13.56 1.19
C ALA A 449 22.81 14.65 1.71
N ALA A 450 21.53 14.30 1.90
CA ALA A 450 20.46 15.26 2.14
C ALA A 450 20.80 16.12 3.37
N LYS A 451 20.86 17.45 3.20
CA LYS A 451 21.15 18.35 4.32
C LYS A 451 20.05 18.23 5.38
N LYS A 452 20.35 17.62 6.52
CA LYS A 452 19.44 17.56 7.67
C LYS A 452 20.06 18.11 8.94
N LEU A 453 19.22 18.78 9.71
CA LEU A 453 19.49 19.09 11.09
C LEU A 453 19.20 17.82 11.89
N LEU A 454 20.25 17.14 12.35
CA LEU A 454 20.14 16.10 13.35
C LEU A 454 20.20 16.74 14.74
N VAL A 455 19.41 16.23 15.69
CA VAL A 455 19.53 16.57 17.10
C VAL A 455 19.66 15.30 17.93
N GLU A 456 20.75 15.19 18.70
CA GLU A 456 20.99 14.05 19.58
C GLU A 456 21.43 14.49 20.99
N PRO A 457 20.76 14.01 22.07
CA PRO A 457 19.51 13.24 22.08
C PRO A 457 18.27 14.14 21.90
N ALA A 458 17.26 13.68 21.18
CA ALA A 458 15.99 14.41 21.00
C ALA A 458 15.11 14.48 22.28
N LEU A 459 15.39 13.65 23.29
CA LEU A 459 14.86 13.77 24.64
C LEU A 459 16.01 13.93 25.63
N VAL A 460 15.96 14.99 26.44
CA VAL A 460 16.96 15.33 27.45
C VAL A 460 16.28 15.34 28.82
N ILE A 461 16.51 14.29 29.60
CA ILE A 461 16.04 14.21 30.97
C ILE A 461 17.13 14.77 31.90
N PHE A 462 16.84 15.88 32.58
CA PHE A 462 17.73 16.43 33.59
C PHE A 462 17.82 15.49 34.80
N ALA A 463 19.02 15.40 35.37
CA ALA A 463 19.22 14.81 36.68
C ALA A 463 18.43 15.57 37.76
N ASN A 464 18.19 14.89 38.88
CA ASN A 464 17.42 15.39 40.02
C ASN A 464 18.04 16.67 40.62
N GLU A 465 17.28 17.79 40.59
CA GLU A 465 17.73 19.07 41.14
C GLU A 465 17.01 19.45 42.43
N VAL A 466 17.75 20.09 43.34
CA VAL A 466 17.17 20.65 44.57
C VAL A 466 16.26 21.83 44.19
N GLN A 467 15.04 21.87 44.74
CA GLN A 467 14.06 22.91 44.42
C GLN A 467 14.66 24.33 44.59
N GLY A 468 14.50 25.16 43.56
CA GLY A 468 15.00 26.53 43.53
C GLY A 468 16.50 26.67 43.23
N VAL A 469 17.27 25.58 43.13
CA VAL A 469 18.68 25.60 42.72
C VAL A 469 18.75 25.44 41.19
N PRO A 470 19.38 26.37 40.46
CA PRO A 470 19.56 26.22 39.01
C PRO A 470 20.76 25.33 38.69
N ARG A 471 20.60 24.44 37.71
CA ARG A 471 21.70 23.68 37.09
C ARG A 471 21.75 23.93 35.60
N ASP A 472 22.95 24.24 35.13
CA ASP A 472 23.28 24.33 33.72
C ASP A 472 23.72 22.94 33.21
N SER A 473 23.07 22.46 32.16
CA SER A 473 23.51 21.29 31.36
C SER A 473 24.04 21.78 30.02
N VAL A 474 25.15 21.18 29.57
CA VAL A 474 25.77 21.41 28.26
C VAL A 474 25.67 20.10 27.49
N LEU A 475 25.11 20.14 26.28
CA LEU A 475 25.09 19.01 25.38
C LEU A 475 25.95 19.38 24.17
N GLU A 476 27.14 18.79 24.12
CA GLU A 476 28.10 19.02 23.04
C GLU A 476 27.63 18.33 21.75
N ALA A 477 27.97 18.91 20.60
CA ALA A 477 27.59 18.43 19.26
C ALA A 477 26.07 18.22 19.03
N PHE A 478 25.23 18.81 19.89
CA PHE A 478 23.79 18.57 19.97
C PHE A 478 23.05 18.73 18.64
N PHE A 479 23.25 19.85 17.96
CA PHE A 479 22.80 20.04 16.59
C PHE A 479 23.91 19.61 15.63
N THR A 480 23.61 18.81 14.62
CA THR A 480 24.58 18.41 13.59
C THR A 480 23.99 18.63 12.20
N ASN A 481 24.72 19.33 11.32
CA ASN A 481 24.43 19.29 9.88
C ASN A 481 25.04 18.03 9.28
N THR A 482 24.18 17.06 8.96
CA THR A 482 24.60 15.79 8.36
C THR A 482 24.85 15.87 6.84
N GLY A 483 24.54 17.02 6.22
CA GLY A 483 24.84 17.28 4.81
C GLY A 483 26.34 17.47 4.56
N GLN A 484 26.78 17.08 3.36
CA GLN A 484 28.21 17.11 2.97
C GLN A 484 28.65 18.36 2.20
N PHE A 485 27.72 19.17 1.68
CA PHE A 485 28.05 20.26 0.74
C PHE A 485 27.34 21.60 1.00
N GLU A 486 26.14 21.60 1.59
CA GLU A 486 25.39 22.82 1.88
C GLU A 486 25.26 23.10 3.38
N ALA A 487 25.22 24.40 3.73
CA ALA A 487 24.96 24.84 5.09
C ALA A 487 23.47 24.77 5.44
N ILE A 488 23.17 24.44 6.69
CA ILE A 488 21.82 24.51 7.25
C ILE A 488 21.65 25.80 8.01
N GLU A 489 20.59 26.52 7.69
CA GLU A 489 20.13 27.70 8.43
C GLU A 489 18.97 27.28 9.32
N VAL A 490 19.15 27.42 10.63
CA VAL A 490 18.10 27.27 11.64
C VAL A 490 17.59 28.67 11.95
N THR A 491 16.32 28.92 11.64
CA THR A 491 15.77 30.27 11.51
C THR A 491 14.90 30.69 12.68
N ASP A 492 14.17 29.76 13.29
CA ASP A 492 13.21 30.03 14.37
C ASP A 492 13.03 28.81 15.29
N VAL A 493 12.49 29.00 16.48
CA VAL A 493 12.15 27.92 17.42
C VAL A 493 10.84 28.24 18.16
N ALA A 494 9.84 27.36 18.03
CA ALA A 494 8.61 27.43 18.80
C ALA A 494 8.75 26.66 20.12
N ARG A 495 8.18 27.19 21.21
CA ARG A 495 8.29 26.62 22.56
C ARG A 495 6.93 26.26 23.15
N SER A 496 6.81 25.05 23.70
CA SER A 496 5.64 24.53 24.40
C SER A 496 6.05 23.60 25.56
N GLY A 497 5.12 22.84 26.14
CA GLY A 497 5.34 21.96 27.31
C GLY A 497 4.85 22.56 28.64
N GLU A 498 4.59 21.69 29.63
CA GLU A 498 4.06 22.07 30.95
C GLU A 498 5.16 22.57 31.91
N ASN A 499 4.88 23.67 32.63
CA ASN A 499 5.85 24.32 33.54
C ASN A 499 7.19 24.67 32.85
N ASN A 500 7.16 24.88 31.54
CA ASN A 500 8.37 25.06 30.74
C ASN A 500 9.20 26.29 31.17
N ASP A 501 8.61 27.25 31.90
CA ASP A 501 9.29 28.43 32.45
C ASP A 501 10.43 28.10 33.43
N GLN A 502 10.49 26.87 33.92
CA GLN A 502 11.59 26.33 34.72
C GLN A 502 12.87 26.04 33.91
N PHE A 503 12.80 26.14 32.57
CA PHE A 503 13.94 26.00 31.67
C PHE A 503 14.34 27.33 31.00
N GLU A 504 15.64 27.58 30.94
CA GLU A 504 16.28 28.74 30.31
C GLU A 504 17.31 28.26 29.27
N ILE A 505 17.14 28.64 28.00
CA ILE A 505 18.14 28.36 26.95
C ILE A 505 19.22 29.42 27.01
N LEU A 506 20.42 28.99 27.41
CA LEU A 506 21.60 29.84 27.57
C LEU A 506 22.43 29.93 26.27
N GLU A 507 22.40 28.87 25.46
CA GLU A 507 23.05 28.81 24.15
C GLU A 507 22.27 27.84 23.24
N GLY A 508 22.24 28.11 21.93
CA GLY A 508 21.52 27.29 20.93
C GLY A 508 20.14 27.83 20.53
N MET A 509 19.84 29.09 20.84
CA MET A 509 18.71 29.81 20.24
C MET A 509 19.02 30.21 18.78
N PRO A 510 18.05 30.12 17.85
CA PRO A 510 18.15 30.67 16.50
C PRO A 510 18.23 32.22 16.50
N PRO A 511 18.68 32.85 15.39
CA PRO A 511 19.16 32.22 14.16
C PRO A 511 20.59 31.71 14.29
N PHE A 512 20.90 30.56 13.67
CA PHE A 512 22.27 30.10 13.47
C PHE A 512 22.42 29.29 12.18
N THR A 513 23.66 29.20 11.70
CA THR A 513 24.02 28.43 10.50
C THR A 513 25.03 27.35 10.89
N LEU A 514 24.90 26.16 10.30
CA LEU A 514 25.84 25.05 10.41
C LEU A 514 26.39 24.70 9.02
N GLN A 515 27.70 24.80 8.83
CA GLN A 515 28.40 24.30 7.64
C GLN A 515 28.29 22.77 7.52
N PRO A 516 28.63 22.16 6.37
CA PRO A 516 28.64 20.71 6.22
C PRO A 516 29.46 19.98 7.30
N ASN A 517 28.88 18.93 7.88
CA ASN A 517 29.41 18.19 9.04
C ASN A 517 29.67 19.05 10.31
N GLU A 518 29.24 20.33 10.35
CA GLU A 518 29.40 21.17 11.53
C GLU A 518 28.39 20.80 12.61
N THR A 519 28.88 20.78 13.86
CA THR A 519 28.08 20.51 15.04
C THR A 519 28.02 21.73 15.96
N LYS A 520 26.89 21.96 16.63
CA LYS A 520 26.71 23.07 17.58
C LYS A 520 26.12 22.58 18.89
N THR A 521 26.71 23.05 19.98
CA THR A 521 26.28 22.82 21.36
C THR A 521 24.96 23.54 21.67
N ILE A 522 24.10 22.90 22.48
CA ILE A 522 23.04 23.61 23.23
C ILE A 522 23.44 23.69 24.70
N LYS A 523 23.11 24.80 25.36
CA LYS A 523 23.24 24.94 26.80
C LYS A 523 21.90 25.32 27.39
N VAL A 524 21.39 24.48 28.30
CA VAL A 524 20.07 24.64 28.92
C VAL A 524 20.23 24.62 30.43
N ARG A 525 19.65 25.62 31.10
CA ARG A 525 19.49 25.62 32.54
C ARG A 525 18.11 25.08 32.90
N PHE A 526 18.07 24.17 33.86
CA PHE A 526 16.84 23.79 34.55
C PHE A 526 16.89 24.31 35.99
N LYS A 527 15.75 24.77 36.50
CA LYS A 527 15.59 25.23 37.89
C LYS A 527 14.22 24.79 38.41
N ALA A 528 14.18 23.62 39.06
CA ALA A 528 12.97 23.04 39.61
C ALA A 528 12.20 24.05 40.49
N GLY A 529 11.03 24.50 40.03
CA GLY A 529 10.15 25.44 40.71
C GLY A 529 9.09 24.75 41.56
N ILE A 530 8.56 23.61 41.08
CA ILE A 530 7.53 22.79 41.74
C ILE A 530 7.89 21.30 41.65
N THR A 531 7.10 20.47 42.33
CA THR A 531 7.33 19.02 42.50
C THR A 531 6.79 18.13 41.38
N GLU A 532 5.83 18.60 40.59
CA GLU A 532 5.06 17.77 39.63
C GLU A 532 5.81 17.50 38.31
N GLY A 533 7.06 17.95 38.20
CA GLY A 533 7.85 17.89 36.97
C GLY A 533 7.67 19.12 36.09
N ALA A 534 8.59 19.27 35.14
CA ALA A 534 8.53 20.29 34.09
C ALA A 534 8.97 19.68 32.77
N GLU A 535 8.31 20.09 31.70
CA GLU A 535 8.52 19.65 30.33
C GLU A 535 8.64 20.88 29.42
N MET A 536 9.59 20.87 28.49
CA MET A 536 9.73 21.90 27.48
C MET A 536 10.00 21.27 26.12
N HIS A 537 9.10 21.52 25.18
CA HIS A 537 9.29 21.24 23.76
C HIS A 537 9.91 22.45 23.06
N LEU A 538 10.86 22.20 22.16
CA LEU A 538 11.47 23.19 21.28
C LEU A 538 11.45 22.70 19.83
N LEU A 539 10.54 23.23 19.03
CA LEU A 539 10.37 22.89 17.62
C LEU A 539 11.20 23.84 16.74
N TYR A 540 12.37 23.39 16.31
CA TYR A 540 13.34 24.14 15.51
C TYR A 540 12.99 24.13 14.02
N SER A 541 12.79 25.32 13.45
CA SER A 541 12.57 25.53 12.01
C SER A 541 13.89 25.75 11.28
N HIS A 542 14.06 25.12 10.12
CA HIS A 542 15.29 25.19 9.33
C HIS A 542 15.08 24.99 7.83
N ASN A 543 16.13 25.26 7.03
CA ASN A 543 16.14 25.05 5.57
C ASN A 543 16.61 23.64 5.12
N GLY A 544 16.93 22.73 6.07
CA GLY A 544 17.21 21.32 5.79
C GLY A 544 16.00 20.54 5.27
N LEU A 545 16.24 19.36 4.68
CA LEU A 545 15.25 18.53 3.97
C LEU A 545 14.40 17.62 4.88
N ASN A 546 14.68 17.58 6.20
CA ASN A 546 13.80 16.96 7.18
C ASN A 546 12.69 17.93 7.67
N PRO A 547 11.60 17.43 8.28
CA PRO A 547 10.66 18.27 9.01
C PRO A 547 11.33 19.04 10.16
N PRO A 548 10.72 20.13 10.67
CA PRO A 548 11.18 20.82 11.87
C PRO A 548 11.48 19.86 13.01
N VAL A 549 12.60 20.05 13.70
CA VAL A 549 13.08 19.12 14.73
C VAL A 549 12.52 19.52 16.08
N ASP A 550 11.71 18.66 16.67
CA ASP A 550 11.29 18.82 18.06
C ASP A 550 12.32 18.24 19.03
N VAL A 551 12.46 18.90 20.17
CA VAL A 551 13.39 18.54 21.24
C VAL A 551 12.68 18.69 22.56
N VAL A 552 12.61 17.59 23.32
CA VAL A 552 11.94 17.55 24.62
C VAL A 552 12.97 17.61 25.74
N PHE A 553 12.77 18.53 26.68
CA PHE A 553 13.51 18.62 27.93
C PHE A 553 12.58 18.30 29.10
N GLU A 554 12.96 17.32 29.93
CA GLU A 554 12.23 16.96 31.16
C GLU A 554 13.10 17.27 32.39
N GLY A 555 12.48 17.70 33.48
CA GLY A 555 13.19 18.03 34.72
C GLY A 555 12.33 17.83 35.96
N TYR A 556 12.95 17.35 37.04
CA TYR A 556 12.29 16.98 38.29
C TYR A 556 13.01 17.52 39.52
N ALA A 557 12.24 17.85 40.55
CA ALA A 557 12.77 18.10 41.90
C ALA A 557 13.32 16.79 42.50
N SER A 558 14.32 16.88 43.37
CA SER A 558 15.18 15.76 43.74
C SER A 558 14.53 14.54 44.42
N ASP A 559 13.28 14.66 44.82
CA ASP A 559 12.67 13.81 45.86
C ASP A 559 11.51 12.95 45.35
N ILE A 560 11.13 13.04 44.06
CA ILE A 560 9.91 12.42 43.51
C ILE A 560 10.13 11.94 42.05
N ARG A 561 10.54 10.68 41.86
CA ARG A 561 10.46 9.96 40.56
C ARG A 561 9.76 8.63 40.74
N PRO A 562 8.88 8.21 39.81
CA PRO A 562 8.23 6.90 39.86
C PRO A 562 9.20 5.78 39.45
N ILE A 563 9.00 4.59 40.02
CA ILE A 563 9.70 3.36 39.66
C ILE A 563 8.77 2.48 38.83
N LEU A 564 9.13 2.22 37.57
CA LEU A 564 8.51 1.21 36.73
C LEU A 564 9.00 -0.18 37.17
N ALA A 565 8.06 -1.09 37.40
CA ALA A 565 8.33 -2.52 37.42
C ALA A 565 7.56 -3.21 36.30
N LEU A 566 8.26 -4.02 35.51
CA LEU A 566 7.64 -4.95 34.57
C LEU A 566 7.29 -6.24 35.32
N GLN A 567 6.02 -6.43 35.69
CA GLN A 567 5.54 -7.62 36.35
C GLN A 567 5.36 -8.76 35.35
N ASN A 568 6.33 -9.68 35.33
CA ASN A 568 6.22 -10.98 34.70
C ASN A 568 6.97 -11.99 35.60
N ASP A 569 6.38 -13.18 35.82
CA ASP A 569 6.90 -14.21 36.71
C ASP A 569 8.29 -14.77 36.29
N PHE A 570 8.74 -14.51 35.05
CA PHE A 570 9.93 -15.14 34.45
C PHE A 570 10.96 -14.21 33.80
N GLU A 571 10.84 -12.87 33.91
CA GLU A 571 11.72 -11.88 33.23
C GLU A 571 11.71 -11.94 31.68
N HIS A 572 10.94 -12.85 31.07
CA HIS A 572 10.73 -12.99 29.63
C HIS A 572 9.34 -13.60 29.34
N ILE A 573 8.81 -13.39 28.13
CA ILE A 573 7.61 -14.08 27.63
C ILE A 573 8.07 -15.13 26.61
N ASP A 574 7.93 -16.41 26.96
CA ASP A 574 8.14 -17.51 26.03
C ASP A 574 6.80 -18.08 25.56
N TRP A 575 6.58 -18.10 24.25
CA TRP A 575 5.44 -18.79 23.65
C TRP A 575 5.70 -20.28 23.45
N GLY A 576 6.94 -20.74 23.60
CA GLY A 576 7.34 -22.12 23.34
C GLY A 576 7.22 -22.48 21.86
N VAL A 577 6.99 -23.77 21.58
CA VAL A 577 6.90 -24.30 20.21
C VAL A 577 5.53 -23.99 19.59
N ARG A 578 5.51 -23.30 18.45
CA ARG A 578 4.31 -22.99 17.64
C ARG A 578 4.56 -23.24 16.16
N PHE A 579 3.50 -23.32 15.36
CA PHE A 579 3.63 -23.51 13.91
C PHE A 579 3.82 -22.20 13.14
N SER A 580 4.59 -22.24 12.07
CA SER A 580 4.70 -21.12 11.13
C SER A 580 3.32 -20.80 10.52
N GLY A 581 2.91 -19.54 10.56
CA GLY A 581 1.59 -19.07 10.15
C GLY A 581 0.52 -19.09 11.26
N SER A 582 0.79 -19.70 12.42
CA SER A 582 -0.11 -19.62 13.59
C SER A 582 -0.13 -18.21 14.19
N VAL A 583 -1.16 -17.90 14.98
CA VAL A 583 -1.32 -16.61 15.68
C VAL A 583 -1.63 -16.89 17.15
N ASN A 584 -0.72 -16.50 18.04
CA ASN A 584 -0.74 -16.89 19.46
C ASN A 584 -0.73 -15.65 20.34
N ASP A 585 -1.88 -15.31 20.92
CA ASP A 585 -2.04 -14.10 21.74
C ASP A 585 -1.89 -14.43 23.24
N THR A 586 -1.27 -13.55 24.01
CA THR A 586 -0.98 -13.75 25.44
C THR A 586 -1.13 -12.44 26.21
N LEU A 587 -1.89 -12.51 27.31
CA LEU A 587 -2.22 -11.37 28.17
C LEU A 587 -1.31 -11.37 29.41
N GLN A 588 -0.66 -10.24 29.66
CA GLN A 588 0.22 -10.00 30.82
C GLN A 588 -0.46 -9.04 31.80
N ASP A 589 -1.24 -9.60 32.75
CA ASP A 589 -2.09 -8.82 33.65
C ASP A 589 -1.29 -7.89 34.59
N GLY A 590 -1.45 -6.58 34.40
CA GLY A 590 -0.72 -5.60 35.17
C GLY A 590 0.78 -5.56 34.90
N LEU A 591 1.23 -5.93 33.69
CA LEU A 591 2.65 -5.87 33.28
C LEU A 591 3.32 -4.58 33.74
N TYR A 592 2.71 -3.43 33.53
CA TYR A 592 3.25 -2.16 34.00
C TYR A 592 2.73 -1.87 35.40
N LEU A 593 3.62 -1.82 36.39
CA LEU A 593 3.31 -1.38 37.75
C LEU A 593 4.16 -0.15 38.11
N ASN A 594 3.50 0.90 38.60
CA ASN A 594 4.18 2.03 39.25
C ASN A 594 4.38 1.74 40.75
N LEU A 595 5.61 1.44 41.17
CA LEU A 595 5.96 1.16 42.57
C LEU A 595 6.05 2.40 43.47
N GLY A 596 5.74 3.60 42.97
CA GLY A 596 5.95 4.85 43.69
C GLY A 596 7.42 5.27 43.66
N VAL A 597 7.89 6.02 44.66
CA VAL A 597 9.20 6.70 44.62
C VAL A 597 10.35 5.93 45.27
N ASP A 598 10.10 5.21 46.36
CA ASP A 598 11.11 4.41 47.07
C ASP A 598 11.04 2.90 46.75
N GLY A 599 10.14 2.51 45.83
CA GLY A 599 9.98 1.13 45.35
C GLY A 599 9.29 0.18 46.34
N ILE A 600 8.92 0.67 47.53
CA ILE A 600 8.50 -0.16 48.67
C ILE A 600 7.22 0.40 49.32
N ASN A 601 6.99 1.72 49.25
CA ASN A 601 6.07 2.41 50.16
C ASN A 601 4.88 3.07 49.42
N PRO A 602 3.66 2.56 49.62
CA PRO A 602 2.47 2.91 48.81
C PRO A 602 1.99 4.37 48.88
N ASN A 603 2.59 5.21 49.72
CA ASN A 603 2.12 6.57 50.00
C ASN A 603 2.93 7.67 49.27
N GLN A 604 3.91 7.32 48.45
CA GLN A 604 4.71 8.27 47.67
C GLN A 604 4.21 8.32 46.21
N THR A 605 3.41 9.34 45.91
CA THR A 605 2.54 9.38 44.72
C THR A 605 3.14 10.15 43.54
N ALA A 606 4.27 9.68 43.01
CA ALA A 606 4.69 10.09 41.67
C ALA A 606 3.84 9.40 40.60
N THR A 607 3.50 10.11 39.53
CA THR A 607 2.85 9.52 38.36
C THR A 607 3.92 9.03 37.39
N LEU A 608 3.84 7.75 37.03
CA LEU A 608 4.64 7.12 35.98
C LEU A 608 4.05 7.47 34.61
N TYR A 609 4.90 7.98 33.73
CA TYR A 609 4.59 8.23 32.34
C TYR A 609 5.46 7.32 31.49
N ILE A 610 4.82 6.37 30.82
CA ILE A 610 5.44 5.57 29.77
C ILE A 610 5.20 6.33 28.47
N THR A 611 6.27 6.87 27.89
CA THR A 611 6.23 7.76 26.73
C THR A 611 6.42 7.02 25.41
N GLU A 612 7.12 5.87 25.42
CA GLU A 612 7.27 5.01 24.24
C GLU A 612 7.35 3.53 24.63
N THR A 613 6.87 2.65 23.74
CA THR A 613 6.95 1.19 23.84
C THR A 613 7.22 0.62 22.45
N TRP A 614 8.20 -0.26 22.29
CA TRP A 614 8.51 -0.88 20.99
C TRP A 614 9.09 -2.29 21.16
N ILE A 615 9.07 -3.08 20.09
CA ILE A 615 9.77 -4.37 20.01
C ILE A 615 10.92 -4.21 19.02
N ASP A 616 12.12 -4.68 19.39
CA ASP A 616 13.28 -4.73 18.50
C ASP A 616 14.06 -6.04 18.68
N GLY A 617 14.96 -6.36 17.75
CA GLY A 617 15.67 -7.65 17.72
C GLY A 617 15.51 -8.39 16.40
N PRO A 618 16.15 -9.57 16.24
CA PRO A 618 16.27 -10.26 14.96
C PRO A 618 14.92 -10.69 14.39
N ASP A 619 14.02 -11.25 15.20
CA ASP A 619 12.73 -11.78 14.77
C ASP A 619 11.54 -10.88 15.14
N LYS A 620 11.77 -9.57 15.35
CA LYS A 620 10.73 -8.62 15.80
C LYS A 620 9.45 -8.57 14.95
N LEU A 621 9.49 -9.05 13.70
CA LEU A 621 8.31 -9.14 12.81
C LEU A 621 7.38 -10.31 13.13
N ASP A 622 7.87 -11.30 13.89
CA ASP A 622 7.11 -12.45 14.36
C ASP A 622 6.45 -12.17 15.73
N PHE A 623 6.69 -11.00 16.34
CA PHE A 623 6.07 -10.54 17.59
C PHE A 623 5.32 -9.22 17.42
N GLN A 624 4.23 -9.02 18.16
CA GLN A 624 3.43 -7.78 18.12
C GLN A 624 2.88 -7.43 19.50
N LEU A 625 2.87 -6.13 19.85
CA LEU A 625 2.10 -5.60 20.99
C LEU A 625 0.67 -5.28 20.50
N LEU A 626 -0.34 -5.90 21.13
CA LEU A 626 -1.76 -5.75 20.79
C LEU A 626 -2.47 -4.74 21.70
N GLU A 627 -2.13 -4.71 22.99
CA GLU A 627 -2.70 -3.84 24.00
C GLU A 627 -1.61 -3.39 24.98
N GLY A 628 -1.79 -2.23 25.60
CA GLY A 628 -0.80 -1.67 26.53
C GLY A 628 0.37 -0.95 25.84
N SER A 629 0.12 -0.31 24.69
CA SER A 629 1.08 0.60 24.06
C SER A 629 1.10 1.97 24.73
N ALA A 630 2.26 2.64 24.69
CA ALA A 630 2.41 4.04 25.05
C ALA A 630 1.51 4.98 24.19
N PRO A 631 1.11 6.15 24.70
CA PRO A 631 1.42 6.69 26.03
C PRO A 631 0.55 6.09 27.14
N ILE A 632 1.15 5.79 28.30
CA ILE A 632 0.44 5.29 29.49
C ILE A 632 0.80 6.17 30.69
N GLN A 633 -0.22 6.55 31.47
CA GLN A 633 -0.09 7.29 32.72
C GLN A 633 -0.60 6.41 33.87
N LEU A 634 0.26 6.09 34.86
CA LEU A 634 -0.09 5.32 36.05
C LEU A 634 0.23 6.14 37.30
N LYS A 635 -0.75 6.39 38.17
CA LYS A 635 -0.48 6.92 39.52
C LYS A 635 0.24 5.89 40.37
N GLY A 636 0.78 6.28 41.53
CA GLY A 636 1.42 5.34 42.45
C GLY A 636 0.52 4.15 42.76
N LEU A 637 1.06 2.93 42.63
CA LEU A 637 0.39 1.62 42.75
C LEU A 637 -0.64 1.28 41.68
N GLU A 638 -0.96 2.17 40.73
CA GLU A 638 -1.75 1.76 39.58
C GLU A 638 -0.91 0.80 38.71
N LYS A 639 -1.56 -0.28 38.26
CA LYS A 639 -0.99 -1.22 37.29
C LYS A 639 -1.87 -1.28 36.05
N THR A 640 -1.30 -1.52 34.88
CA THR A 640 -2.06 -1.80 33.66
C THR A 640 -1.46 -2.94 32.85
N THR A 641 -2.32 -3.56 32.07
CA THR A 641 -2.10 -4.81 31.35
C THR A 641 -1.51 -4.54 29.97
N ALA A 642 -0.73 -5.50 29.47
CA ALA A 642 -0.30 -5.55 28.08
C ALA A 642 -0.75 -6.88 27.45
N ALA A 643 -1.04 -6.87 26.15
CA ALA A 643 -1.28 -8.08 25.38
C ALA A 643 -0.25 -8.16 24.26
N PHE A 644 0.35 -9.34 24.08
CA PHE A 644 1.33 -9.62 23.03
C PHE A 644 0.82 -10.73 22.12
N ARG A 645 1.37 -10.78 20.91
CA ARG A 645 1.14 -11.80 19.90
C ARG A 645 2.47 -12.36 19.42
N PHE A 646 2.52 -13.67 19.25
CA PHE A 646 3.55 -14.37 18.50
C PHE A 646 2.92 -15.02 17.27
N ALA A 647 3.33 -14.56 16.08
CA ALA A 647 2.79 -14.97 14.79
C ALA A 647 3.92 -15.27 13.79
N PRO A 648 4.72 -16.33 14.04
CA PRO A 648 5.94 -16.56 13.30
C PRO A 648 5.69 -16.98 11.85
N LYS A 649 6.38 -16.37 10.89
CA LYS A 649 6.20 -16.66 9.45
C LYS A 649 7.15 -17.71 8.89
N THR A 650 8.22 -18.03 9.61
CA THR A 650 9.30 -18.93 9.17
C THR A 650 9.75 -19.85 10.31
N PRO A 651 10.14 -21.11 10.02
CA PRO A 651 10.67 -22.01 11.03
C PRO A 651 12.00 -21.52 11.63
N GLY A 652 12.27 -21.89 12.88
CA GLY A 652 13.48 -21.54 13.63
C GLY A 652 13.16 -21.04 15.04
N GLU A 653 14.19 -20.93 15.89
CA GLU A 653 14.11 -20.16 17.14
C GLU A 653 13.87 -18.68 16.82
N LYS A 654 13.06 -18.01 17.65
CA LYS A 654 12.59 -16.64 17.45
C LYS A 654 12.85 -15.82 18.70
N GLU A 655 13.55 -14.70 18.53
CA GLU A 655 13.91 -13.81 19.63
C GLU A 655 13.66 -12.33 19.28
N ALA A 656 13.05 -11.61 20.22
CA ALA A 656 12.97 -10.16 20.21
C ALA A 656 12.99 -9.63 21.65
N THR A 657 13.22 -8.33 21.82
CA THR A 657 13.13 -7.65 23.11
C THR A 657 12.08 -6.55 23.01
N PHE A 658 11.12 -6.58 23.92
CA PHE A 658 10.20 -5.49 24.17
C PHE A 658 10.90 -4.44 25.04
N TYR A 659 10.79 -3.17 24.66
CA TYR A 659 11.39 -2.02 25.35
C TYR A 659 10.32 -1.02 25.74
N VAL A 660 10.55 -0.38 26.88
CA VAL A 660 9.69 0.63 27.48
C VAL A 660 10.54 1.87 27.75
N LYS A 661 10.02 3.04 27.44
CA LYS A 661 10.64 4.33 27.75
C LYS A 661 9.70 5.07 28.69
N SER A 662 10.22 5.45 29.84
CA SER A 662 9.43 6.11 30.88
C SER A 662 10.25 7.14 31.65
N ASN A 663 9.59 7.98 32.45
CA ASN A 663 10.27 8.88 33.39
C ASN A 663 10.94 8.16 34.58
N SER A 664 10.85 6.82 34.63
CA SER A 664 11.64 5.94 35.51
C SER A 664 13.04 5.62 34.96
N ASN A 665 13.27 5.83 33.67
CA ASN A 665 14.52 5.43 33.02
C ASN A 665 15.75 6.13 33.63
N GLY A 666 16.81 5.36 33.86
CA GLY A 666 18.05 5.83 34.51
C GLY A 666 18.08 5.69 36.04
N VAL A 667 17.04 5.15 36.67
CA VAL A 667 17.07 4.76 38.09
C VAL A 667 17.89 3.49 38.26
N PRO A 668 18.89 3.44 39.16
CA PRO A 668 19.69 2.22 39.37
C PRO A 668 18.84 1.04 39.84
N GLY A 669 18.73 0.01 39.00
CA GLY A 669 17.97 -1.22 39.28
C GLY A 669 16.70 -1.39 38.46
N THR A 670 16.29 -0.42 37.64
CA THR A 670 15.24 -0.61 36.63
C THR A 670 15.85 -1.09 35.32
N ILE A 671 15.30 -2.16 34.74
CA ILE A 671 15.58 -2.59 33.38
C ILE A 671 14.25 -2.49 32.65
N ASP A 672 14.10 -1.46 31.81
CA ASP A 672 12.84 -1.13 31.14
C ASP A 672 12.61 -2.01 29.88
N SER A 673 12.97 -3.29 29.94
CA SER A 673 12.87 -4.22 28.80
C SER A 673 12.51 -5.65 29.23
N LEU A 674 11.80 -6.36 28.35
CA LEU A 674 11.31 -7.72 28.55
C LEU A 674 11.66 -8.56 27.32
N LEU A 675 12.33 -9.70 27.52
CA LEU A 675 12.68 -10.60 26.42
C LEU A 675 11.42 -11.34 25.91
N LEU A 676 11.32 -11.57 24.61
CA LEU A 676 10.25 -12.29 23.92
C LEU A 676 10.87 -13.46 23.13
N THR A 677 10.39 -14.69 23.35
CA THR A 677 10.92 -15.90 22.72
C THR A 677 9.84 -16.84 22.19
N GLY A 678 10.22 -17.69 21.24
CA GLY A 678 9.44 -18.86 20.83
C GLY A 678 10.21 -19.72 19.84
N GLU A 679 9.75 -20.94 19.58
CA GLU A 679 10.28 -21.82 18.52
C GLU A 679 9.20 -21.98 17.44
N SER A 680 9.48 -21.60 16.20
CA SER A 680 8.58 -21.87 15.08
C SER A 680 8.96 -23.17 14.37
N LYS A 681 7.97 -24.04 14.13
CA LYS A 681 8.12 -25.25 13.30
C LYS A 681 7.25 -25.17 12.06
N GLU A 682 7.72 -25.78 10.98
CA GLU A 682 6.89 -26.00 9.80
C GLU A 682 5.76 -26.97 10.18
N GLY A 683 4.51 -26.49 10.11
CA GLY A 683 3.33 -27.28 10.45
C GLY A 683 3.11 -28.44 9.49
N PRO A 684 2.15 -29.32 9.79
CA PRO A 684 1.73 -30.36 8.86
C PRO A 684 1.07 -29.72 7.62
N ILE A 685 1.69 -29.88 6.44
CA ILE A 685 1.19 -29.32 5.18
C ILE A 685 0.28 -30.36 4.52
N MET A 686 -1.02 -30.09 4.39
CA MET A 686 -1.90 -30.94 3.60
C MET A 686 -1.78 -30.58 2.12
N GLN A 687 -1.15 -31.47 1.34
CA GLN A 687 -1.04 -31.29 -0.11
C GLN A 687 -2.11 -32.14 -0.82
N LEU A 688 -3.04 -31.49 -1.54
CA LEU A 688 -3.88 -32.16 -2.53
C LEU A 688 -3.04 -32.57 -3.74
N ALA A 689 -3.39 -33.69 -4.37
CA ALA A 689 -2.79 -34.09 -5.65
C ALA A 689 -3.11 -33.12 -6.81
N VAL A 690 -4.22 -32.38 -6.70
CA VAL A 690 -4.68 -31.36 -7.65
C VAL A 690 -5.39 -30.24 -6.87
N PRO A 691 -5.00 -28.96 -7.00
CA PRO A 691 -5.74 -27.83 -6.43
C PRO A 691 -7.15 -27.70 -7.01
N ASP A 692 -8.10 -27.20 -6.21
CA ASP A 692 -9.50 -26.96 -6.58
C ASP A 692 -10.20 -28.16 -7.28
N LEU A 693 -9.97 -29.36 -6.75
CA LEU A 693 -10.47 -30.60 -7.34
C LEU A 693 -12.02 -30.66 -7.38
N ILE A 694 -12.58 -30.81 -8.57
CA ILE A 694 -14.00 -31.10 -8.78
C ILE A 694 -14.21 -32.61 -8.94
N ILE A 695 -15.09 -33.20 -8.13
CA ILE A 695 -15.50 -34.60 -8.20
C ILE A 695 -16.94 -34.65 -8.69
N ASP A 696 -17.13 -35.09 -9.94
CA ASP A 696 -18.43 -35.22 -10.60
C ASP A 696 -18.92 -36.67 -10.58
N PHE A 697 -20.04 -36.91 -9.89
CA PHE A 697 -20.70 -38.21 -9.78
C PHE A 697 -21.59 -38.56 -10.99
N GLY A 698 -21.65 -37.68 -11.99
CA GLY A 698 -22.40 -37.92 -13.22
C GLY A 698 -23.91 -37.67 -13.06
N ASP A 699 -24.67 -38.29 -13.94
CA ASP A 699 -26.13 -38.38 -13.86
C ASP A 699 -26.54 -39.64 -13.10
N VAL A 700 -27.33 -39.46 -12.04
CA VAL A 700 -27.72 -40.56 -11.15
C VAL A 700 -29.23 -40.64 -11.08
N GLN A 701 -29.77 -41.80 -11.46
CA GLN A 701 -31.22 -41.99 -11.47
C GLN A 701 -31.77 -41.98 -10.05
N LYS A 702 -32.92 -41.32 -9.85
CA LYS A 702 -33.58 -41.27 -8.55
C LYS A 702 -33.91 -42.67 -8.02
N GLY A 703 -33.41 -42.99 -6.82
CA GLY A 703 -33.52 -44.33 -6.23
C GLY A 703 -32.41 -45.31 -6.63
N SER A 704 -31.35 -44.85 -7.31
CA SER A 704 -30.13 -45.64 -7.55
C SER A 704 -29.44 -46.03 -6.24
N PRO A 705 -28.69 -47.14 -6.22
CA PRO A 705 -27.76 -47.42 -5.12
C PRO A 705 -26.71 -46.30 -4.99
N ARG A 706 -26.10 -46.24 -3.80
CA ARG A 706 -24.93 -45.40 -3.48
C ARG A 706 -23.83 -45.57 -4.55
N ILE A 707 -23.29 -44.46 -5.03
CA ILE A 707 -22.10 -44.41 -5.89
C ILE A 707 -20.93 -43.97 -5.03
N ASP A 708 -19.82 -44.71 -5.11
CA ASP A 708 -18.60 -44.49 -4.33
C ASP A 708 -17.42 -44.23 -5.28
N THR A 709 -16.63 -43.19 -4.97
CA THR A 709 -15.40 -42.81 -5.68
C THR A 709 -14.23 -42.86 -4.69
N LEU A 710 -13.43 -43.92 -4.78
CA LEU A 710 -12.25 -44.15 -3.95
C LEU A 710 -11.01 -43.46 -4.53
N PHE A 711 -10.34 -42.66 -3.72
CA PHE A 711 -9.00 -42.14 -3.99
C PHE A 711 -7.99 -42.80 -3.05
N GLN A 712 -6.99 -43.50 -3.59
CA GLN A 712 -6.06 -44.31 -2.77
C GLN A 712 -4.95 -43.53 -2.05
N SER A 713 -4.68 -42.30 -2.46
CA SER A 713 -3.65 -41.43 -1.88
C SER A 713 -4.09 -39.98 -2.08
N PHE A 714 -5.07 -39.56 -1.29
CA PHE A 714 -5.85 -38.36 -1.59
C PHE A 714 -5.28 -37.11 -0.91
N PHE A 715 -4.91 -37.24 0.37
CA PHE A 715 -4.12 -36.25 1.10
C PHE A 715 -2.72 -36.81 1.31
N ARG A 716 -1.70 -35.95 1.24
CA ARG A 716 -0.36 -36.25 1.76
C ARG A 716 0.02 -35.22 2.80
N ASN A 717 0.53 -35.67 3.95
CA ASN A 717 1.24 -34.79 4.86
C ASN A 717 2.62 -34.48 4.27
N ALA A 718 2.80 -33.28 3.74
CA ALA A 718 4.05 -32.78 3.19
C ALA A 718 4.87 -31.95 4.20
N GLY A 719 4.35 -31.73 5.42
CA GLY A 719 5.02 -31.00 6.48
C GLY A 719 5.96 -31.86 7.34
N GLN A 720 6.44 -31.30 8.45
CA GLN A 720 7.47 -31.93 9.30
C GLN A 720 6.96 -32.51 10.62
N ALA A 721 5.66 -32.36 10.93
CA ALA A 721 5.00 -32.88 12.12
C ALA A 721 3.81 -33.79 11.76
N ALA A 722 3.41 -34.70 12.65
CA ALA A 722 2.21 -35.51 12.46
C ALA A 722 0.95 -34.62 12.44
N LEU A 723 0.01 -34.91 11.53
CA LEU A 723 -1.24 -34.18 11.41
C LEU A 723 -2.35 -34.92 12.17
N VAL A 724 -2.88 -34.31 13.22
CA VAL A 724 -4.09 -34.76 13.94
C VAL A 724 -5.25 -33.87 13.49
N TYR A 725 -6.32 -34.46 12.96
CA TYR A 725 -7.36 -33.73 12.22
C TYR A 725 -8.78 -34.23 12.47
N VAL A 726 -9.74 -33.37 12.12
CA VAL A 726 -11.17 -33.66 12.07
C VAL A 726 -11.74 -33.19 10.73
N THR A 727 -12.29 -34.11 9.95
CA THR A 727 -12.85 -33.80 8.61
C THR A 727 -14.28 -33.28 8.68
N GLY A 728 -14.62 -32.27 7.87
CA GLY A 728 -15.96 -31.70 7.79
C GLY A 728 -16.49 -31.55 6.36
N LEU A 729 -17.74 -31.96 6.13
CA LEU A 729 -18.49 -31.58 4.93
C LEU A 729 -19.20 -30.24 5.19
N LYS A 730 -18.85 -29.21 4.42
CA LYS A 730 -19.47 -27.88 4.46
C LYS A 730 -20.38 -27.73 3.25
N VAL A 731 -21.68 -27.82 3.47
CA VAL A 731 -22.67 -27.62 2.40
C VAL A 731 -22.63 -26.16 1.96
N ILE A 732 -22.30 -25.91 0.69
CA ILE A 732 -22.36 -24.56 0.11
C ILE A 732 -23.82 -24.16 -0.04
N GLU A 733 -24.60 -24.99 -0.74
CA GLU A 733 -26.00 -24.77 -1.09
C GLU A 733 -26.60 -26.05 -1.70
N GLY A 734 -27.88 -26.31 -1.45
CA GLY A 734 -28.62 -27.48 -1.94
C GLY A 734 -28.79 -28.60 -0.89
N GLU A 735 -29.37 -29.72 -1.31
CA GLU A 735 -29.48 -30.96 -0.52
C GLU A 735 -28.09 -31.60 -0.39
N GLY A 736 -27.23 -31.04 0.46
CA GLY A 736 -25.86 -31.55 0.68
C GLY A 736 -25.79 -32.82 1.52
N ASP A 737 -26.92 -33.26 2.11
CA ASP A 737 -27.03 -34.51 2.85
C ASP A 737 -26.82 -35.74 1.96
N VAL A 738 -26.99 -35.61 0.64
CA VAL A 738 -26.74 -36.66 -0.37
C VAL A 738 -25.26 -37.07 -0.51
N PHE A 739 -24.33 -36.33 0.08
CA PHE A 739 -22.89 -36.62 0.03
C PHE A 739 -22.39 -37.17 1.37
N THR A 740 -21.51 -38.17 1.33
CA THR A 740 -20.68 -38.55 2.49
C THR A 740 -19.22 -38.66 2.10
N ALA A 741 -18.31 -38.40 3.04
CA ALA A 741 -16.92 -38.82 2.95
C ALA A 741 -16.68 -39.97 3.96
N SER A 742 -15.73 -40.87 3.70
CA SER A 742 -15.25 -41.83 4.68
C SER A 742 -14.48 -41.13 5.81
N THR A 743 -14.50 -41.71 7.01
CA THR A 743 -13.54 -41.35 8.05
C THR A 743 -12.14 -41.80 7.62
N ILE A 744 -11.21 -40.86 7.52
CA ILE A 744 -9.77 -41.13 7.44
C ILE A 744 -9.21 -41.50 8.82
N SER A 745 -7.93 -41.89 8.92
CA SER A 745 -7.28 -42.20 10.22
C SER A 745 -7.27 -40.98 11.15
N ASN A 746 -6.94 -41.12 12.44
CA ASN A 746 -6.94 -39.96 13.35
C ASN A 746 -5.62 -39.18 13.36
N GLU A 747 -4.58 -39.69 12.68
CA GLU A 747 -3.21 -39.18 12.75
C GLU A 747 -2.44 -39.59 11.48
N LEU A 748 -1.88 -38.61 10.76
CA LEU A 748 -1.13 -38.84 9.51
C LEU A 748 0.31 -38.30 9.63
N GLU A 749 1.27 -39.21 9.69
CA GLU A 749 2.70 -38.90 9.87
C GLU A 749 3.33 -38.19 8.66
N PRO A 750 4.43 -37.43 8.84
CA PRO A 750 5.17 -36.79 7.75
C PRO A 750 5.48 -37.73 6.58
N GLY A 751 5.08 -37.30 5.38
CA GLY A 751 5.26 -38.03 4.13
C GLY A 751 4.22 -39.11 3.83
N GLN A 752 3.36 -39.49 4.78
CA GLN A 752 2.30 -40.48 4.56
C GLN A 752 1.08 -39.89 3.82
N SER A 753 0.24 -40.78 3.29
CA SER A 753 -0.99 -40.43 2.59
C SER A 753 -2.11 -41.40 2.91
N ASP A 754 -3.30 -40.88 3.18
CA ASP A 754 -4.50 -41.68 3.48
C ASP A 754 -5.46 -41.76 2.27
N PRO A 755 -6.21 -42.87 2.14
CA PRO A 755 -7.28 -42.99 1.16
C PRO A 755 -8.55 -42.26 1.61
N LEU A 756 -9.30 -41.69 0.68
CA LEU A 756 -10.61 -41.10 0.95
C LEU A 756 -11.65 -41.60 -0.06
N ASP A 757 -12.77 -42.10 0.45
CA ASP A 757 -13.97 -42.37 -0.33
C ASP A 757 -14.91 -41.16 -0.25
N PHE A 758 -15.32 -40.65 -1.41
CA PHE A 758 -16.53 -39.82 -1.49
C PHE A 758 -17.68 -40.62 -2.05
N SER A 759 -18.87 -40.37 -1.53
CA SER A 759 -20.08 -41.08 -1.90
C SER A 759 -21.20 -40.12 -2.22
N PHE A 760 -22.00 -40.48 -3.22
CA PHE A 760 -23.23 -39.79 -3.57
C PHE A 760 -24.40 -40.78 -3.50
N PHE A 761 -25.45 -40.43 -2.77
CA PHE A 761 -26.61 -41.29 -2.55
C PHE A 761 -27.93 -40.56 -2.79
N VAL A 762 -28.82 -41.19 -3.57
CA VAL A 762 -30.04 -40.55 -4.08
C VAL A 762 -31.27 -41.32 -3.64
N LYS A 763 -31.93 -40.85 -2.57
CA LYS A 763 -33.13 -41.49 -2.02
C LYS A 763 -34.41 -41.07 -2.77
N PRO A 764 -35.53 -41.82 -2.64
CA PRO A 764 -36.81 -41.49 -3.27
C PRO A 764 -37.44 -40.15 -2.84
N GLU A 765 -37.00 -39.56 -1.73
CA GLU A 765 -37.42 -38.24 -1.27
C GLU A 765 -36.68 -37.07 -1.94
N HIS A 766 -35.41 -37.26 -2.36
CA HIS A 766 -34.56 -36.17 -2.87
C HIS A 766 -35.09 -35.54 -4.18
N THR A 767 -34.90 -34.24 -4.33
CA THR A 767 -35.37 -33.49 -5.52
C THR A 767 -34.51 -33.75 -6.76
N LEU A 768 -35.10 -33.66 -7.95
CA LEU A 768 -34.35 -33.75 -9.22
C LEU A 768 -33.46 -32.50 -9.42
N GLY A 769 -32.39 -32.64 -10.21
CA GLY A 769 -31.47 -31.56 -10.56
C GLY A 769 -30.10 -31.65 -9.86
N LEU A 770 -29.31 -30.59 -10.06
CA LEU A 770 -27.92 -30.50 -9.59
C LEU A 770 -27.83 -30.46 -8.05
N LYS A 771 -26.88 -31.21 -7.50
CA LYS A 771 -26.49 -31.24 -6.08
C LYS A 771 -25.02 -30.86 -5.96
N ARG A 772 -24.66 -30.11 -4.92
CA ARG A 772 -23.27 -29.69 -4.64
C ARG A 772 -22.93 -29.64 -3.15
N ALA A 773 -21.67 -29.87 -2.81
CA ALA A 773 -21.12 -29.68 -1.47
C ALA A 773 -19.61 -29.38 -1.53
N ASN A 774 -19.06 -28.73 -0.51
CA ASN A 774 -17.61 -28.64 -0.31
C ASN A 774 -17.16 -29.62 0.76
N PHE A 775 -16.00 -30.23 0.53
CA PHE A 775 -15.25 -30.91 1.57
C PHE A 775 -14.07 -30.05 2.01
N ILE A 776 -13.92 -29.88 3.32
CA ILE A 776 -12.81 -29.14 3.94
C ILE A 776 -12.17 -30.02 5.02
N VAL A 777 -10.84 -29.89 5.17
CA VAL A 777 -10.11 -30.55 6.26
C VAL A 777 -9.68 -29.51 7.27
N ILE A 778 -9.96 -29.79 8.53
CA ILE A 778 -9.64 -28.96 9.67
C ILE A 778 -8.65 -29.76 10.53
N SER A 779 -7.50 -29.19 10.87
CA SER A 779 -6.62 -29.76 11.90
C SER A 779 -7.25 -29.43 13.24
N ASP A 780 -7.25 -30.38 14.16
CA ASP A 780 -7.66 -30.20 15.55
C ASP A 780 -6.49 -30.68 16.40
N ASP A 781 -5.48 -29.81 16.53
CA ASP A 781 -4.38 -30.04 17.47
C ASP A 781 -4.74 -29.47 18.85
N SER A 782 -3.89 -29.70 19.85
CA SER A 782 -4.16 -29.25 21.23
C SER A 782 -4.21 -27.74 21.40
N ASP A 783 -3.77 -26.97 20.39
CA ASP A 783 -3.50 -25.55 20.46
C ASP A 783 -4.53 -24.75 19.63
N GLY A 784 -5.24 -25.38 18.68
CA GLY A 784 -6.45 -24.83 18.08
C GLY A 784 -6.97 -25.58 16.85
N THR A 785 -8.14 -25.14 16.35
CA THR A 785 -8.69 -25.60 15.06
C THR A 785 -8.32 -24.63 13.93
N PHE A 786 -7.77 -25.15 12.83
CA PHE A 786 -7.45 -24.35 11.64
C PHE A 786 -7.68 -25.13 10.33
N GLU A 787 -8.02 -24.41 9.25
CA GLU A 787 -8.14 -24.97 7.91
C GLU A 787 -6.72 -25.28 7.37
N VAL A 788 -6.44 -26.55 7.07
CA VAL A 788 -5.07 -27.05 6.75
C VAL A 788 -4.68 -26.82 5.28
N SER A 789 -5.62 -26.37 4.47
CA SER A 789 -5.52 -26.24 3.02
C SER A 789 -6.32 -25.03 2.57
N ASN A 790 -5.73 -24.20 1.70
CA ASN A 790 -6.45 -23.15 0.99
C ASN A 790 -7.27 -23.71 -0.20
N ASP A 791 -6.96 -24.93 -0.65
CA ASP A 791 -7.62 -25.58 -1.78
C ASP A 791 -8.95 -26.23 -1.35
N THR A 792 -10.01 -26.06 -2.14
CA THR A 792 -11.36 -26.56 -1.86
C THR A 792 -11.74 -27.73 -2.77
N ILE A 793 -12.30 -28.81 -2.22
CA ILE A 793 -12.84 -29.92 -3.03
C ILE A 793 -14.34 -29.73 -3.25
N TYR A 794 -14.73 -29.60 -4.53
CA TYR A 794 -16.11 -29.42 -4.96
C TYR A 794 -16.73 -30.76 -5.36
N LEU A 795 -17.73 -31.23 -4.61
CA LEU A 795 -18.52 -32.42 -4.96
C LEU A 795 -19.74 -31.99 -5.77
N VAL A 796 -19.98 -32.60 -6.93
CA VAL A 796 -21.17 -32.34 -7.76
C VAL A 796 -21.80 -33.63 -8.29
N GLY A 797 -23.12 -33.64 -8.42
CA GLY A 797 -23.86 -34.77 -9.01
C GLY A 797 -25.27 -34.36 -9.41
N ASN A 798 -25.80 -34.94 -10.49
CA ASN A 798 -27.08 -34.53 -11.07
C ASN A 798 -28.14 -35.62 -10.90
N VAL A 799 -29.22 -35.34 -10.17
CA VAL A 799 -30.29 -36.30 -9.88
C VAL A 799 -31.33 -36.29 -11.01
N VAL A 800 -31.47 -37.42 -11.71
CA VAL A 800 -32.31 -37.52 -12.92
C VAL A 800 -33.44 -38.54 -12.80
N ALA A 801 -34.47 -38.39 -13.63
CA ALA A 801 -35.56 -39.36 -13.75
C ALA A 801 -35.13 -40.59 -14.58
N GLN A 802 -35.89 -41.69 -14.44
CA GLN A 802 -35.50 -43.03 -14.93
C GLN A 802 -35.30 -43.12 -16.46
N SER A 803 -36.03 -42.32 -17.24
CA SER A 803 -35.66 -41.91 -18.60
C SER A 803 -36.55 -40.75 -19.04
N SER A 804 -35.99 -39.56 -19.20
CA SER A 804 -36.66 -38.44 -19.85
C SER A 804 -35.65 -37.66 -20.67
N VAL A 805 -35.82 -37.71 -22.00
CA VAL A 805 -35.28 -36.68 -22.88
C VAL A 805 -35.83 -35.34 -22.38
N PRO A 806 -34.98 -34.34 -22.07
CA PRO A 806 -35.45 -33.08 -21.50
C PRO A 806 -36.29 -32.31 -22.53
N ASP A 807 -37.30 -31.59 -22.04
CA ASP A 807 -38.15 -30.78 -22.90
C ASP A 807 -37.32 -29.73 -23.65
N ASN A 808 -37.56 -29.59 -24.96
CA ASN A 808 -36.92 -28.55 -25.74
C ASN A 808 -37.56 -27.20 -25.42
N ILE A 809 -36.88 -26.41 -24.58
CA ILE A 809 -37.31 -25.06 -24.20
C ILE A 809 -37.00 -24.10 -25.36
N GLU A 810 -37.77 -23.02 -25.50
CA GLU A 810 -37.52 -21.95 -26.48
C GLU A 810 -36.18 -21.23 -26.23
N PRO A 811 -35.44 -20.81 -27.29
CA PRO A 811 -34.19 -20.07 -27.16
C PRO A 811 -34.36 -18.73 -26.44
N ASP A 812 -33.33 -18.35 -25.68
CA ASP A 812 -33.24 -17.08 -24.96
C ASP A 812 -31.82 -16.53 -25.05
N ASP A 813 -31.62 -15.26 -24.67
CA ASP A 813 -30.34 -14.55 -24.78
C ASP A 813 -29.20 -15.17 -23.94
N TYR A 814 -29.51 -16.05 -22.98
CA TYR A 814 -28.56 -16.71 -22.09
C TYR A 814 -28.24 -18.15 -22.51
N PHE A 815 -29.05 -18.77 -23.37
CA PHE A 815 -28.79 -20.13 -23.87
C PHE A 815 -29.42 -20.39 -25.23
N TYR A 816 -28.58 -20.51 -26.27
CA TYR A 816 -29.02 -20.82 -27.63
C TYR A 816 -27.99 -21.64 -28.39
N VAL A 817 -28.45 -22.51 -29.30
CA VAL A 817 -27.58 -23.26 -30.21
C VAL A 817 -27.16 -22.31 -31.35
N THR A 818 -25.87 -22.18 -31.62
CA THR A 818 -25.38 -21.35 -32.73
C THR A 818 -25.52 -22.13 -34.03
N GLN A 819 -25.93 -21.46 -35.12
CA GLN A 819 -26.22 -22.16 -36.38
C GLN A 819 -24.94 -22.68 -37.05
N ASN A 820 -24.80 -24.01 -37.14
CA ASN A 820 -24.20 -24.64 -38.32
C ASN A 820 -24.70 -26.09 -38.56
N PRO A 821 -25.95 -26.31 -39.03
CA PRO A 821 -26.52 -27.66 -39.17
C PRO A 821 -26.12 -28.42 -40.45
N THR A 822 -25.21 -27.88 -41.28
CA THR A 822 -25.03 -28.36 -42.67
C THR A 822 -23.59 -28.52 -43.16
N THR A 823 -22.58 -27.95 -42.48
CA THR A 823 -21.17 -28.09 -42.88
C THR A 823 -20.24 -28.00 -41.68
N GLY A 824 -19.84 -29.15 -41.15
CA GLY A 824 -18.91 -29.26 -40.02
C GLY A 824 -19.36 -30.33 -39.03
N SER A 825 -18.41 -31.03 -38.45
CA SER A 825 -18.63 -32.19 -37.57
C SER A 825 -19.09 -31.84 -36.16
N ASP A 826 -19.48 -30.59 -35.88
CA ASP A 826 -19.42 -30.04 -34.52
C ASP A 826 -20.75 -29.43 -34.07
N VAL A 827 -21.13 -29.65 -32.81
CA VAL A 827 -22.25 -28.96 -32.15
C VAL A 827 -21.73 -27.74 -31.41
N SER A 828 -22.37 -26.59 -31.61
CA SER A 828 -21.97 -25.32 -31.00
C SER A 828 -23.14 -24.63 -30.28
N PHE A 829 -22.93 -24.16 -29.05
CA PHE A 829 -23.97 -23.46 -28.27
C PHE A 829 -23.38 -22.33 -27.43
N TYR A 830 -24.11 -21.23 -27.32
CA TYR A 830 -23.82 -20.14 -26.40
C TYR A 830 -24.47 -20.41 -25.04
N LEU A 831 -23.74 -20.15 -23.95
CA LEU A 831 -24.24 -20.25 -22.59
C LEU A 831 -23.72 -19.09 -21.73
N ALA A 832 -24.64 -18.36 -21.10
CA ALA A 832 -24.38 -17.30 -20.12
C ALA A 832 -25.06 -17.61 -18.78
N PRO A 833 -24.54 -17.08 -17.66
CA PRO A 833 -25.25 -17.07 -16.39
C PRO A 833 -26.45 -16.12 -16.43
N ARG A 834 -27.54 -16.53 -15.80
CA ARG A 834 -28.65 -15.66 -15.46
C ARG A 834 -28.38 -14.91 -14.16
N ALA A 835 -29.23 -13.94 -13.82
CA ALA A 835 -29.11 -13.18 -12.58
C ALA A 835 -29.11 -14.11 -11.35
N GLY A 836 -27.99 -14.12 -10.62
CA GLY A 836 -27.76 -15.00 -9.47
C GLY A 836 -26.82 -16.18 -9.74
N GLU A 837 -26.57 -16.57 -10.99
CA GLU A 837 -25.71 -17.72 -11.33
C GLU A 837 -24.21 -17.38 -11.41
N VAL A 838 -23.80 -16.11 -11.27
CA VAL A 838 -22.38 -15.74 -11.30
C VAL A 838 -21.69 -16.21 -10.02
N GLY A 839 -20.68 -17.07 -10.17
CA GLY A 839 -20.02 -17.83 -9.11
C GLY A 839 -20.43 -19.32 -9.09
N ASP A 840 -21.54 -19.69 -9.72
CA ASP A 840 -22.06 -21.06 -9.68
C ASP A 840 -21.36 -22.03 -10.62
N ILE A 841 -21.25 -23.28 -10.14
CA ILE A 841 -20.92 -24.44 -10.97
C ILE A 841 -22.16 -24.86 -11.77
N PHE A 842 -21.97 -25.11 -13.06
CA PHE A 842 -22.96 -25.69 -13.96
C PHE A 842 -22.44 -26.99 -14.59
N ILE A 843 -23.36 -27.84 -15.03
CA ILE A 843 -23.03 -29.05 -15.80
C ILE A 843 -23.68 -28.94 -17.18
N ALA A 844 -22.85 -28.89 -18.22
CA ALA A 844 -23.29 -29.00 -19.61
C ALA A 844 -23.12 -30.46 -20.08
N SER A 845 -24.11 -30.99 -20.80
CA SER A 845 -24.11 -32.36 -21.31
C SER A 845 -24.86 -32.45 -22.65
N LEU A 846 -24.55 -33.45 -23.46
CA LEU A 846 -25.37 -33.82 -24.62
C LEU A 846 -25.98 -35.20 -24.38
N LEU A 847 -27.28 -35.30 -24.62
CA LEU A 847 -28.07 -36.52 -24.52
C LEU A 847 -28.54 -36.99 -25.90
N ASP A 848 -28.63 -38.30 -26.13
CA ASP A 848 -29.26 -38.89 -27.32
C ASP A 848 -30.82 -38.91 -27.22
N LEU A 849 -31.48 -39.41 -28.25
CA LEU A 849 -32.94 -39.60 -28.30
C LEU A 849 -33.53 -40.55 -27.23
N ASN A 850 -32.70 -41.32 -26.54
CA ASN A 850 -33.10 -42.20 -25.44
C ASN A 850 -32.83 -41.56 -24.06
N GLY A 851 -32.30 -40.33 -24.03
CA GLY A 851 -31.87 -39.64 -22.82
C GLY A 851 -30.52 -40.13 -22.28
N ARG A 852 -29.73 -40.87 -23.07
CA ARG A 852 -28.39 -41.33 -22.69
C ARG A 852 -27.38 -40.21 -22.92
N GLU A 853 -26.57 -39.92 -21.91
CA GLU A 853 -25.46 -38.99 -22.01
C GLU A 853 -24.35 -39.52 -22.94
N VAL A 854 -23.91 -38.67 -23.87
CA VAL A 854 -22.85 -38.93 -24.86
C VAL A 854 -21.69 -37.94 -24.76
N TRP A 855 -21.87 -36.82 -24.05
CA TRP A 855 -20.85 -35.85 -23.72
C TRP A 855 -21.23 -35.11 -22.43
N ARG A 856 -20.24 -34.71 -21.64
CA ARG A 856 -20.41 -33.98 -20.39
C ARG A 856 -19.20 -33.08 -20.12
N GLN A 857 -19.46 -31.93 -19.53
CA GLN A 857 -18.48 -30.95 -19.11
C GLN A 857 -19.00 -30.21 -17.86
N VAL A 858 -18.15 -30.08 -16.85
CA VAL A 858 -18.41 -29.19 -15.71
C VAL A 858 -17.71 -27.86 -15.97
N GLY A 859 -18.36 -26.75 -15.60
CA GLY A 859 -17.84 -25.40 -15.69
C GLY A 859 -18.34 -24.52 -14.55
N GLN A 860 -17.80 -23.31 -14.44
CA GLN A 860 -18.23 -22.32 -13.44
C GLN A 860 -18.39 -20.96 -14.10
N PHE A 861 -19.47 -20.25 -13.78
CA PHE A 861 -19.72 -18.90 -14.28
C PHE A 861 -18.84 -17.88 -13.56
N ARG A 862 -17.68 -17.55 -14.12
CA ARG A 862 -16.70 -16.65 -13.49
C ARG A 862 -17.02 -15.16 -13.64
N THR A 863 -17.86 -14.81 -14.62
CA THR A 863 -18.29 -13.45 -14.95
C THR A 863 -19.76 -13.46 -15.36
N ASP A 864 -20.37 -12.30 -15.57
CA ASP A 864 -21.71 -12.14 -16.16
C ASP A 864 -21.75 -12.33 -17.70
N ALA A 865 -20.60 -12.38 -18.36
CA ALA A 865 -20.48 -12.76 -19.77
C ALA A 865 -20.75 -14.26 -20.01
N GLY A 866 -21.28 -14.59 -21.19
CA GLY A 866 -21.44 -15.97 -21.65
C GLY A 866 -20.43 -16.36 -22.74
N ASP A 867 -20.21 -17.66 -22.85
CA ASP A 867 -19.22 -18.28 -23.74
C ASP A 867 -19.89 -19.13 -24.82
N VAL A 868 -19.22 -19.26 -25.98
CA VAL A 868 -19.59 -20.23 -27.01
C VAL A 868 -18.80 -21.52 -26.80
N TRP A 869 -19.52 -22.62 -26.60
CA TRP A 869 -19.01 -23.96 -26.42
C TRP A 869 -19.05 -24.72 -27.75
N HIS A 870 -17.98 -25.45 -28.04
CA HIS A 870 -17.83 -26.28 -29.24
C HIS A 870 -17.58 -27.73 -28.84
N VAL A 871 -18.34 -28.65 -29.44
CA VAL A 871 -18.27 -30.10 -29.19
C VAL A 871 -18.08 -30.82 -30.52
N ASP A 872 -16.94 -31.51 -30.68
CA ASP A 872 -16.67 -32.36 -31.84
C ASP A 872 -17.57 -33.61 -31.80
N THR A 873 -18.35 -33.81 -32.86
CA THR A 873 -19.30 -34.93 -33.02
C THR A 873 -19.00 -35.78 -34.25
N LYS A 874 -17.79 -35.70 -34.85
CA LYS A 874 -17.41 -36.43 -36.09
C LYS A 874 -17.66 -37.94 -36.01
N ASP A 875 -17.43 -38.51 -34.83
CA ASP A 875 -17.55 -39.95 -34.57
C ASP A 875 -18.97 -40.37 -34.20
N TRP A 876 -19.90 -39.42 -34.02
CA TRP A 876 -21.26 -39.70 -33.56
C TRP A 876 -22.15 -40.17 -34.72
N PRO A 877 -23.18 -41.00 -34.46
CA PRO A 877 -24.22 -41.31 -35.44
C PRO A 877 -25.03 -40.07 -35.82
N SER A 878 -25.40 -39.95 -37.10
CA SER A 878 -26.37 -38.93 -37.53
C SER A 878 -27.71 -39.14 -36.82
N GLY A 879 -28.26 -38.08 -36.24
CA GLY A 879 -29.42 -38.18 -35.37
C GLY A 879 -29.75 -36.89 -34.63
N VAL A 880 -30.71 -36.98 -33.72
CA VAL A 880 -31.11 -35.88 -32.83
C VAL A 880 -30.43 -36.06 -31.48
N TYR A 881 -29.93 -34.97 -30.94
CA TYR A 881 -29.35 -34.88 -29.60
C TYR A 881 -29.94 -33.66 -28.86
N TYR A 882 -29.70 -33.59 -27.56
CA TYR A 882 -30.16 -32.49 -26.71
C TYR A 882 -28.98 -31.93 -25.92
N VAL A 883 -28.60 -30.69 -26.17
CA VAL A 883 -27.70 -29.93 -25.29
C VAL A 883 -28.50 -29.58 -24.05
N ARG A 884 -28.01 -29.99 -22.88
CA ARG A 884 -28.65 -29.82 -21.58
C ARG A 884 -27.67 -29.17 -20.62
N VAL A 885 -28.10 -28.08 -20.00
CA VAL A 885 -27.35 -27.37 -18.96
C VAL A 885 -28.14 -27.42 -17.66
N SER A 886 -27.54 -28.01 -16.63
CA SER A 886 -28.10 -28.11 -15.28
C SER A 886 -27.42 -27.07 -14.38
N THR A 887 -28.22 -26.22 -13.75
CA THR A 887 -27.79 -25.32 -12.67
C THR A 887 -28.62 -25.57 -11.41
N VAL A 888 -28.41 -24.78 -10.34
CA VAL A 888 -29.14 -24.97 -9.09
C VAL A 888 -30.61 -24.59 -9.28
N GLY A 889 -31.49 -25.59 -9.25
CA GLY A 889 -32.94 -25.39 -9.35
C GLY A 889 -33.52 -25.21 -10.76
N GLU A 890 -32.68 -25.10 -11.81
CA GLU A 890 -33.13 -24.98 -13.19
C GLU A 890 -32.47 -26.00 -14.14
N LEU A 891 -33.24 -26.45 -15.14
CA LEU A 891 -32.77 -27.26 -16.24
C LEU A 891 -33.05 -26.56 -17.57
N ARG A 892 -31.99 -26.22 -18.31
CA ARG A 892 -32.08 -25.63 -19.65
C ARG A 892 -31.76 -26.71 -20.68
N ALA A 893 -32.58 -26.86 -21.74
CA ALA A 893 -32.31 -27.83 -22.80
C ALA A 893 -32.72 -27.35 -24.20
N ARG A 894 -31.89 -27.71 -25.20
CA ARG A 894 -32.09 -27.40 -26.63
C ARG A 894 -31.82 -28.64 -27.49
N LYS A 895 -32.73 -28.92 -28.40
CA LYS A 895 -32.60 -29.95 -29.43
C LYS A 895 -31.61 -29.49 -30.50
N VAL A 896 -30.69 -30.37 -30.87
CA VAL A 896 -29.75 -30.22 -31.98
C VAL A 896 -29.83 -31.43 -32.90
N SER A 897 -29.49 -31.28 -34.18
CA SER A 897 -29.41 -32.39 -35.13
C SER A 897 -27.98 -32.49 -35.65
N VAL A 898 -27.39 -33.67 -35.54
CA VAL A 898 -26.06 -33.99 -36.08
C VAL A 898 -26.27 -34.74 -37.40
N ALA A 899 -25.66 -34.23 -38.47
CA ALA A 899 -25.65 -34.83 -39.79
C ALA A 899 -24.20 -35.15 -40.20
N ARG A 900 -23.99 -36.31 -40.83
CA ARG A 900 -22.72 -36.68 -41.48
C ARG A 900 -22.80 -36.39 -42.97
#